data_AF-A0AAE0GUN4-F1
#
_entry.id   AF-A0AAE0GUN4-F1
#
_cell.length_a   1.000
_cell.length_b   1.000
_cell.length_c   1.000
_cell.angle_alpha   90.00
_cell.angle_beta   90.00
_cell.angle_gamma   90.00
#
_symmetry.space_group_name_H-M   'P 1'
#
loop_
_entity.id
_entity.type
_entity.pdbx_description
1 polymer ?
#
loop_
_entity_poly.entity_id
_entity_poly.type
_entity_poly.pdbx_seq_one_letter_code
_entity_poly.pdbx_strand_id
1 'polypeptide(L)'
;MVKTRRICLLSKSADKLQELDVSLSKYGVESFRVDPVFDSAENGREEETRTKQIRDLLLESDSTRWVKAVFKEEMKLCKAECPTEVAELVDCEPVIAMSTLHVWTLSSDQQARIRESKAYSTSLVHPGTMREEETAGGSPLTAGPEPALMHSKWESSVEGYIDLSRRAVSLEGVFGWDDIFVVRNTSLSFQEMRRLGHKVSPRDNNFNQYVIQHLHYQQRKHTNFINPNGQDETISFKEQTSVGAFIQTNEFMNNSVAVETGLRDVFVAVANNGAFFRSAKTRREVNYWLPGLNAGIPFVAKKDPIHEITFTAHDFGHFLIPDLVYTGGTSQNYKRTYIMYRMMSEATTLVFADMLFVETLRLCGKYDYDWARRKIHPLFQDTGIKPFEEGSRETFFGAFRQLLEANVAYCLLGDDSSWKGLIERARGGALEGGTCPSIESFKDKYMPFFVEDYKWTSANYQNMAKDAEVFSRWWGMVAPIVSAAGLDSMANGIGLETVEQHMAAIGVTDASPIAPKELIEKIFNRTFETRIKPIFETPGGYALASPEVRLRNAFTRYLVGQFIIFARFHFIPQSKIYADKITQFMVSNMDSLDEAKVNTVRALYRSYLRHLHNLSLLTTDDVVNFGEVCPLFDPVYVFYDESKDFYSNLSEVQAQILSD
;
A
#
# COMPACT_ATOMS: atom_id res chain seq x y z
N MET A 1 7.81 -1.11 13.06
CA MET A 1 9.00 -0.24 12.84
C MET A 1 9.47 -0.33 11.38
N VAL A 2 8.99 0.57 10.51
CA VAL A 2 9.65 0.78 9.23
C VAL A 2 10.95 1.51 9.55
N LYS A 3 12.09 0.80 9.57
CA LYS A 3 13.39 1.49 9.62
C LYS A 3 13.45 2.42 8.41
N THR A 4 13.30 3.72 8.62
CA THR A 4 13.30 4.67 7.53
C THR A 4 14.70 4.70 6.94
N ARG A 5 14.82 4.22 5.71
CA ARG A 5 16.10 4.26 4.99
C ARG A 5 16.28 5.70 4.55
N ARG A 6 17.38 6.33 4.94
CA ARG A 6 17.70 7.68 4.47
C ARG A 6 18.73 7.64 3.34
N ILE A 7 18.53 8.50 2.36
CA ILE A 7 19.51 8.79 1.31
C ILE A 7 19.94 10.24 1.49
N CYS A 8 21.24 10.46 1.58
CA CYS A 8 21.81 11.79 1.61
C CYS A 8 21.96 12.29 0.17
N LEU A 9 21.41 13.46 -0.12
CA LEU A 9 21.47 14.06 -1.46
C LEU A 9 22.36 15.31 -1.43
N LEU A 10 23.39 15.33 -2.27
CA LEU A 10 24.22 16.50 -2.53
C LEU A 10 23.73 17.17 -3.82
N SER A 11 23.02 18.29 -3.67
CA SER A 11 22.55 19.13 -4.77
C SER A 11 22.70 20.61 -4.42
N LYS A 12 23.14 21.40 -5.40
CA LYS A 12 23.17 22.87 -5.34
C LYS A 12 21.78 23.52 -5.42
N SER A 13 20.78 22.81 -5.97
CA SER A 13 19.40 23.33 -6.13
C SER A 13 18.45 22.64 -5.16
N ALA A 14 17.72 23.45 -4.38
CA ALA A 14 16.72 22.98 -3.43
C ALA A 14 15.53 22.31 -4.13
N ASP A 15 15.07 22.85 -5.25
CA ASP A 15 13.93 22.30 -5.98
C ASP A 15 14.24 20.92 -6.61
N LYS A 16 15.49 20.71 -7.06
CA LYS A 16 15.96 19.39 -7.50
C LYS A 16 15.85 18.33 -6.41
N LEU A 17 16.04 18.73 -5.14
CA LEU A 17 15.92 17.81 -3.99
C LEU A 17 14.46 17.44 -3.75
N GLN A 18 13.54 18.38 -3.91
CA GLN A 18 12.10 18.12 -3.75
C GLN A 18 11.61 17.07 -4.77
N GLU A 19 12.01 17.17 -6.04
CA GLU A 19 11.65 16.17 -7.06
C GLU A 19 12.18 14.77 -6.70
N LEU A 20 13.37 14.71 -6.12
CA LEU A 20 13.97 13.45 -5.70
C LEU A 20 13.31 12.87 -4.47
N ASP A 21 12.96 13.71 -3.51
CA ASP A 21 12.23 13.31 -2.32
C ASP A 21 10.85 12.74 -2.69
N VAL A 22 10.14 13.37 -3.63
CA VAL A 22 8.89 12.84 -4.19
C VAL A 22 9.10 11.47 -4.84
N SER A 23 10.21 11.25 -5.54
CA SER A 23 10.48 9.95 -6.17
C SER A 23 10.88 8.87 -5.15
N LEU A 24 11.67 9.21 -4.14
CA LEU A 24 12.15 8.28 -3.10
C LEU A 24 11.08 7.96 -2.04
N SER A 25 10.20 8.91 -1.73
CA SER A 25 9.10 8.72 -0.77
C SER A 25 8.15 7.61 -1.22
N LYS A 26 7.98 7.38 -2.53
CA LYS A 26 7.26 6.21 -3.09
C LYS A 26 7.80 4.86 -2.58
N TYR A 27 9.04 4.82 -2.11
CA TYR A 27 9.71 3.65 -1.54
C TYR A 27 9.82 3.65 -0.01
N GLY A 28 9.20 4.64 0.67
CA GLY A 28 9.42 4.88 2.09
C GLY A 28 10.89 5.16 2.38
N VAL A 29 11.55 5.91 1.48
CA VAL A 29 12.92 6.38 1.62
C VAL A 29 12.85 7.88 1.81
N GLU A 30 13.40 8.35 2.93
CA GLU A 30 13.53 9.78 3.21
C GLU A 30 14.81 10.29 2.55
N SER A 31 14.74 11.47 1.92
CA SER A 31 15.94 12.21 1.56
C SER A 31 16.22 13.32 2.57
N PHE A 32 17.48 13.65 2.78
CA PHE A 32 17.85 14.83 3.57
C PHE A 32 19.04 15.54 2.94
N ARG A 33 19.04 16.86 3.10
CA ARG A 33 20.06 17.75 2.56
C ARG A 33 21.26 17.82 3.50
N VAL A 34 22.45 17.90 2.90
CA VAL A 34 23.67 18.32 3.59
C VAL A 34 24.08 19.69 3.07
N ASP A 35 24.63 20.52 3.95
CA ASP A 35 24.98 21.92 3.71
C ASP A 35 25.88 22.06 2.44
N PRO A 36 25.62 23.02 1.53
CA PRO A 36 26.37 23.25 0.28
C PRO A 36 27.89 23.47 0.37
N VAL A 37 28.52 23.41 1.55
CA VAL A 37 29.99 23.49 1.74
C VAL A 37 30.75 22.41 0.94
N PHE A 38 30.05 21.43 0.38
CA PHE A 38 30.56 20.34 -0.46
C PHE A 38 31.14 20.73 -1.84
N ASP A 39 30.93 21.96 -2.33
CA ASP A 39 31.00 22.25 -3.77
C ASP A 39 31.77 23.53 -4.16
N SER A 40 32.61 24.06 -3.25
CA SER A 40 33.55 25.15 -3.53
C SER A 40 34.94 24.60 -3.91
N ALA A 41 35.00 23.65 -4.86
CA ALA A 41 36.22 22.90 -5.12
C ALA A 41 36.90 23.29 -6.44
N GLU A 42 37.93 24.12 -6.34
CA GLU A 42 38.94 24.34 -7.38
C GLU A 42 40.32 23.98 -6.79
N ASN A 43 40.65 22.68 -6.62
CA ASN A 43 42.00 22.07 -6.72
C ASN A 43 42.08 20.68 -6.03
N GLY A 44 42.90 19.75 -6.58
CA GLY A 44 42.99 18.32 -6.18
C GLY A 44 43.33 17.96 -4.71
N ARG A 45 43.54 18.91 -3.80
CA ARG A 45 43.58 18.65 -2.34
C ARG A 45 42.18 18.45 -1.72
N GLU A 46 41.13 18.79 -2.46
CA GLU A 46 39.75 18.77 -1.99
C GLU A 46 39.03 17.43 -2.23
N GLU A 47 39.55 16.57 -3.11
CA GLU A 47 38.95 15.25 -3.39
C GLU A 47 39.08 14.29 -2.19
N GLU A 48 40.23 14.32 -1.49
CA GLU A 48 40.44 13.57 -0.25
C GLU A 48 39.51 14.08 0.87
N THR A 49 39.38 15.41 0.99
CA THR A 49 38.47 16.06 1.94
C THR A 49 37.02 15.66 1.66
N ARG A 50 36.59 15.69 0.39
CA ARG A 50 35.25 15.29 -0.03
C ARG A 50 34.99 13.81 0.21
N THR A 51 35.95 12.95 -0.10
CA THR A 51 35.86 11.50 0.16
C THR A 51 35.69 11.23 1.65
N LYS A 52 36.45 11.93 2.50
CA LYS A 52 36.32 11.86 3.95
C LYS A 52 34.93 12.32 4.41
N GLN A 53 34.44 13.47 3.95
CA GLN A 53 33.10 13.96 4.33
C GLN A 53 31.98 13.01 3.90
N ILE A 54 32.03 12.45 2.69
CA ILE A 54 31.06 11.44 2.22
C ILE A 54 31.10 10.21 3.13
N ARG A 55 32.30 9.77 3.51
CA ARG A 55 32.48 8.65 4.43
C ARG A 55 31.89 8.96 5.80
N ASP A 56 32.17 10.14 6.35
CA ASP A 56 31.65 10.56 7.65
C ASP A 56 30.10 10.57 7.65
N LEU A 57 29.47 11.12 6.61
CA LEU A 57 28.01 11.08 6.42
C LEU A 57 27.45 9.66 6.37
N LEU A 58 28.14 8.72 5.71
CA LEU A 58 27.71 7.32 5.68
C LEU A 58 27.87 6.62 7.04
N LEU A 59 28.79 7.10 7.88
CA LEU A 59 29.04 6.56 9.22
C LEU A 59 28.10 7.15 10.29
N GLU A 60 27.55 8.35 10.07
CA GLU A 60 26.60 9.11 10.93
C GLU A 60 25.23 8.44 11.19
N SER A 61 25.11 7.14 10.93
CA SER A 61 23.88 6.39 11.27
C SER A 61 23.72 6.24 12.80
N ASP A 62 22.51 6.15 13.33
CA ASP A 62 22.22 5.78 14.73
C ASP A 62 21.20 4.62 14.78
N SER A 63 20.64 4.31 15.96
CA SER A 63 19.64 3.24 16.12
C SER A 63 18.31 3.54 15.42
N THR A 64 18.03 4.81 15.13
CA THR A 64 16.81 5.33 14.52
C THR A 64 17.01 5.84 13.08
N ARG A 65 18.25 6.15 12.68
CA ARG A 65 18.59 6.81 11.41
C ARG A 65 19.71 6.05 10.70
N TRP A 66 19.55 5.79 9.40
CA TRP A 66 20.58 5.13 8.61
C TRP A 66 20.79 5.78 7.26
N VAL A 67 22.01 6.25 6.99
CA VAL A 67 22.42 6.78 5.68
C VAL A 67 22.90 5.64 4.80
N LYS A 68 22.14 5.30 3.76
CA LYS A 68 22.47 4.17 2.88
C LYS A 68 23.42 4.56 1.75
N ALA A 69 23.30 5.78 1.26
CA ALA A 69 24.03 6.27 0.11
C ALA A 69 24.10 7.80 0.11
N VAL A 70 25.13 8.33 -0.54
CA VAL A 70 25.30 9.76 -0.85
C VAL A 70 25.23 9.93 -2.36
N PHE A 71 24.41 10.86 -2.86
CA PHE A 71 24.21 11.07 -4.30
C PHE A 71 24.75 12.43 -4.74
N LYS A 72 25.31 12.51 -5.96
CA LYS A 72 25.58 13.78 -6.68
C LYS A 72 25.04 13.66 -8.10
N GLU A 73 24.27 14.64 -8.52
CA GLU A 73 23.68 14.70 -9.86
C GLU A 73 24.31 15.81 -10.69
N GLU A 74 24.53 15.51 -11.97
CA GLU A 74 24.99 16.45 -12.98
C GLU A 74 24.05 16.37 -14.18
N MET A 75 23.70 17.52 -14.75
CA MET A 75 22.79 17.62 -15.89
C MET A 75 23.34 18.65 -16.86
N LYS A 76 23.36 18.31 -18.15
CA LYS A 76 23.83 19.21 -19.21
C LYS A 76 23.06 18.99 -20.50
N LEU A 77 23.05 20.02 -21.34
CA LEU A 77 22.50 19.96 -22.67
C LEU A 77 23.65 19.83 -23.67
N CYS A 78 23.59 18.85 -24.56
CA CYS A 78 24.63 18.58 -25.55
C CYS A 78 24.06 18.69 -26.97
N LYS A 79 24.89 19.00 -27.96
CA LYS A 79 24.46 18.93 -29.37
C LYS A 79 24.20 17.48 -29.76
N ALA A 80 23.17 17.24 -30.58
CA ALA A 80 22.79 15.88 -30.94
C ALA A 80 23.85 15.16 -31.81
N GLU A 81 24.51 15.89 -32.70
CA GLU A 81 25.51 15.32 -33.63
C GLU A 81 26.89 15.11 -32.97
N CYS A 82 27.18 15.87 -31.91
CA CYS A 82 28.43 15.80 -31.17
C CYS A 82 28.12 16.13 -29.70
N PRO A 83 28.23 15.19 -28.75
CA PRO A 83 27.83 15.38 -27.36
C PRO A 83 28.76 16.30 -26.54
N THR A 84 29.23 17.37 -27.17
CA THR A 84 29.78 18.56 -26.55
C THR A 84 28.64 19.40 -26.00
N GLU A 85 28.88 20.02 -24.84
CA GLU A 85 27.92 20.90 -24.19
C GLU A 85 27.55 22.09 -25.07
N VAL A 86 26.27 22.45 -25.09
CA VAL A 86 25.75 23.56 -25.88
C VAL A 86 26.21 24.87 -25.26
N ALA A 87 27.05 25.61 -25.98
CA ALA A 87 27.55 26.91 -25.53
C ALA A 87 26.50 28.03 -25.66
N GLU A 88 25.61 27.94 -26.66
CA GLU A 88 24.54 28.90 -26.94
C GLU A 88 23.30 28.15 -27.42
N LEU A 89 22.14 28.49 -26.88
CA LEU A 89 20.87 27.83 -27.22
C LEU A 89 20.34 28.40 -28.55
N VAL A 90 20.25 27.56 -29.58
CA VAL A 90 19.71 27.94 -30.89
C VAL A 90 18.30 27.38 -31.08
N ASP A 91 17.38 28.20 -31.59
CA ASP A 91 16.00 27.77 -31.84
C ASP A 91 15.93 26.65 -32.88
N CYS A 92 15.05 25.68 -32.63
CA CYS A 92 14.91 24.44 -33.38
C CYS A 92 16.17 23.56 -33.45
N GLU A 93 17.22 23.83 -32.67
CA GLU A 93 18.45 23.03 -32.68
C GLU A 93 18.19 21.64 -32.05
N PRO A 94 18.54 20.54 -32.74
CA PRO A 94 18.50 19.21 -32.16
C PRO A 94 19.54 19.07 -31.03
N VAL A 95 19.05 18.72 -29.85
CA VAL A 95 19.87 18.63 -28.64
C VAL A 95 19.57 17.36 -27.85
N ILE A 96 20.50 16.98 -26.98
CA ILE A 96 20.38 15.86 -26.07
C ILE A 96 20.46 16.39 -24.65
N ALA A 97 19.40 16.18 -23.88
CA ALA A 97 19.42 16.33 -22.44
C ALA A 97 20.14 15.12 -21.84
N MET A 98 21.27 15.33 -21.15
CA MET A 98 22.04 14.26 -20.52
C MET A 98 22.13 14.47 -19.02
N SER A 99 21.98 13.39 -18.24
CA SER A 99 22.19 13.38 -16.81
C SER A 99 23.18 12.29 -16.42
N THR A 100 24.00 12.60 -15.41
CA THR A 100 24.90 11.67 -14.75
C THR A 100 24.58 11.65 -13.25
N LEU A 101 24.40 10.46 -12.69
CA LEU A 101 24.24 10.23 -11.26
C LEU A 101 25.47 9.53 -10.72
N HIS A 102 26.10 10.13 -9.72
CA HIS A 102 27.15 9.53 -8.91
C HIS A 102 26.56 9.09 -7.57
N VAL A 103 26.85 7.85 -7.17
CA VAL A 103 26.43 7.32 -5.88
C VAL A 103 27.64 6.76 -5.14
N TRP A 104 27.76 7.15 -3.88
CA TRP A 104 28.72 6.59 -2.95
C TRP A 104 28.03 5.77 -1.87
N THR A 105 28.55 4.58 -1.60
CA THR A 105 28.06 3.67 -0.56
C THR A 105 29.21 3.03 0.20
N LEU A 106 28.95 2.51 1.41
CA LEU A 106 29.87 1.59 2.07
C LEU A 106 29.66 0.17 1.53
N SER A 107 30.72 -0.64 1.53
CA SER A 107 30.62 -2.07 1.19
C SER A 107 29.61 -2.80 2.09
N SER A 108 29.01 -3.89 1.58
CA SER A 108 28.02 -4.69 2.32
C SER A 108 28.55 -5.16 3.67
N ASP A 109 29.82 -5.58 3.74
CA ASP A 109 30.47 -6.04 4.97
C ASP A 109 30.62 -4.91 6.00
N GLN A 110 30.98 -3.71 5.55
CA GLN A 110 31.09 -2.55 6.43
C GLN A 110 29.71 -2.11 6.93
N GLN A 111 28.70 -2.12 6.06
CA GLN A 111 27.33 -1.89 6.48
C GLN A 111 26.86 -2.92 7.51
N ALA A 112 27.20 -4.20 7.35
CA ALA A 112 26.87 -5.25 8.31
C ALA A 112 27.56 -5.03 9.66
N ARG A 113 28.86 -4.74 9.67
CA ARG A 113 29.63 -4.45 10.90
C ARG A 113 29.09 -3.25 11.67
N ILE A 114 28.72 -2.17 10.97
CA ILE A 114 28.11 -0.99 11.60
C ILE A 114 26.75 -1.35 12.22
N ARG A 115 25.96 -2.24 11.58
CA ARG A 115 24.68 -2.72 12.15
C ARG A 115 24.90 -3.53 13.41
N GLU A 116 25.84 -4.47 13.39
CA GLU A 116 26.14 -5.35 14.53
C GLU A 116 26.65 -4.55 15.73
N SER A 117 27.59 -3.63 15.51
CA SER A 117 28.14 -2.76 16.55
C SER A 117 27.06 -1.89 17.22
N LYS A 118 26.11 -1.37 16.44
CA LYS A 118 25.01 -0.53 16.95
C LYS A 118 23.91 -1.35 17.63
N ALA A 119 23.60 -2.54 17.13
CA ALA A 119 22.68 -3.46 17.78
C ALA A 119 23.18 -3.87 19.18
N TYR A 120 24.48 -4.15 19.30
CA TYR A 120 25.13 -4.46 20.57
C TYR A 120 25.05 -3.30 21.56
N SER A 121 25.31 -2.07 21.09
CA SER A 121 25.22 -0.86 21.93
C SER A 121 23.80 -0.59 22.42
N THR A 122 22.77 -0.92 21.63
CA THR A 122 21.36 -0.72 22.01
C THR A 122 20.87 -1.77 23.02
N SER A 123 21.38 -3.00 22.96
CA SER A 123 21.03 -4.06 23.92
C SER A 123 21.56 -3.81 25.34
N LEU A 124 22.58 -2.96 25.50
CA LEU A 124 23.15 -2.61 26.80
C LEU A 124 22.38 -1.50 27.55
N VAL A 125 21.36 -0.89 26.93
CA VAL A 125 20.62 0.27 27.47
C VAL A 125 19.20 -0.09 27.93
N HIS A 126 18.89 -1.37 28.18
CA HIS A 126 17.63 -1.72 28.85
C HIS A 126 17.73 -1.53 30.38
N PRO A 127 16.94 -0.62 30.98
CA PRO A 127 16.94 -0.40 32.42
C PRO A 127 16.07 -1.48 33.07
N GLY A 128 16.71 -2.57 33.53
CA GLY A 128 15.94 -3.62 34.21
C GLY A 128 16.70 -4.89 34.51
N THR A 129 17.97 -4.80 34.93
CA THR A 129 18.73 -5.73 35.80
C THR A 129 20.23 -5.49 35.57
N MET A 130 20.78 -4.43 36.15
CA MET A 130 22.22 -4.28 36.30
C MET A 130 22.57 -4.69 37.74
N ARG A 131 23.12 -5.91 37.89
CA ARG A 131 24.08 -6.17 38.96
C ARG A 131 25.33 -5.34 38.63
N GLU A 132 25.77 -4.55 39.60
CA GLU A 132 27.09 -3.92 39.58
C GLU A 132 28.16 -5.02 39.61
N GLU A 133 28.64 -5.43 38.44
CA GLU A 133 29.97 -6.01 38.31
C GLU A 133 30.80 -5.12 37.39
N GLU A 134 31.76 -4.43 38.02
CA GLU A 134 32.82 -3.68 37.36
C GLU A 134 33.64 -4.63 36.46
N THR A 135 33.33 -4.67 35.16
CA THR A 135 34.33 -5.06 34.17
C THR A 135 34.85 -3.82 33.45
N ALA A 136 35.89 -3.24 34.04
CA ALA A 136 36.84 -2.40 33.33
C ALA A 136 37.48 -3.22 32.18
N GLY A 137 37.52 -2.65 30.97
CA GLY A 137 38.34 -3.20 29.88
C GLY A 137 37.62 -3.55 28.56
N GLY A 138 36.52 -2.87 28.21
CA GLY A 138 36.09 -2.84 26.81
C GLY A 138 36.98 -1.88 26.02
N SER A 139 38.04 -2.40 25.38
CA SER A 139 38.85 -1.61 24.44
C SER A 139 37.94 -0.89 23.43
N PRO A 140 38.16 0.40 23.13
CA PRO A 140 37.54 1.04 21.97
C PRO A 140 37.84 0.16 20.77
N LEU A 141 36.81 -0.14 19.95
CA LEU A 141 36.96 -0.85 18.67
C LEU A 141 38.25 -0.37 18.00
N THR A 142 39.26 -1.24 18.05
CA THR A 142 40.60 -0.98 17.52
C THR A 142 40.47 -0.52 16.08
N ALA A 143 41.25 0.49 15.71
CA ALA A 143 41.38 1.07 14.37
C ALA A 143 41.35 0.00 13.27
N GLY A 144 40.15 -0.33 12.81
CA GLY A 144 39.96 -1.13 11.61
C GLY A 144 40.40 -0.32 10.41
N PRO A 145 40.73 -0.97 9.27
CA PRO A 145 40.98 -0.27 8.03
C PRO A 145 39.83 0.68 7.72
N GLU A 146 40.15 1.89 7.26
CA GLU A 146 39.14 2.90 6.93
C GLU A 146 38.06 2.30 6.03
N PRO A 147 36.77 2.61 6.27
CA PRO A 147 35.68 2.14 5.43
C PRO A 147 35.93 2.47 3.96
N ALA A 148 35.84 1.45 3.12
CA ALA A 148 36.11 1.53 1.69
C ALA A 148 34.85 2.07 1.03
N LEU A 149 35.00 3.21 0.37
CA LEU A 149 33.91 3.87 -0.33
C LEU A 149 33.75 3.23 -1.71
N MET A 150 32.58 2.70 -1.99
CA MET A 150 32.22 2.24 -3.34
C MET A 150 31.59 3.40 -4.10
N HIS A 151 32.08 3.67 -5.31
CA HIS A 151 31.54 4.70 -6.20
C HIS A 151 30.94 4.04 -7.44
N SER A 152 29.67 4.37 -7.70
CA SER A 152 28.93 3.92 -8.87
C SER A 152 28.44 5.12 -9.68
N LYS A 153 28.32 4.94 -11.00
CA LYS A 153 27.93 5.97 -11.95
C LYS A 153 26.83 5.44 -12.88
N TRP A 154 25.76 6.22 -13.07
CA TRP A 154 24.71 5.95 -14.05
C TRP A 154 24.56 7.16 -14.97
N GLU A 155 24.31 6.90 -16.25
CA GLU A 155 24.13 7.93 -17.28
C GLU A 155 22.89 7.63 -18.12
N SER A 156 22.13 8.68 -18.43
CA SER A 156 20.93 8.60 -19.24
C SER A 156 20.81 9.86 -20.08
N SER A 157 20.14 9.72 -21.22
CA SER A 157 19.91 10.83 -22.14
C SER A 157 18.51 10.78 -22.75
N VAL A 158 17.98 11.95 -23.10
CA VAL A 158 16.72 12.11 -23.85
C VAL A 158 16.99 13.05 -25.03
N GLU A 159 16.58 12.62 -26.22
CA GLU A 159 16.64 13.44 -27.44
C GLU A 159 15.49 14.45 -27.48
N GLY A 160 15.81 15.66 -27.93
CA GLY A 160 14.84 16.73 -28.10
C GLY A 160 15.35 17.83 -29.01
N TYR A 161 14.70 18.98 -28.93
CA TYR A 161 15.14 20.21 -29.58
C TYR A 161 14.79 21.41 -28.69
N ILE A 162 15.46 22.53 -28.93
CA ILE A 162 15.14 23.79 -28.27
C ILE A 162 14.05 24.51 -29.06
N ASP A 163 13.01 24.97 -28.37
CA ASP A 163 11.95 25.83 -28.89
C ASP A 163 11.92 27.11 -28.05
N LEU A 164 12.63 28.13 -28.51
CA LEU A 164 12.75 29.41 -27.81
C LEU A 164 11.41 30.16 -27.77
N SER A 165 10.44 29.82 -28.62
CA SER A 165 9.10 30.41 -28.58
C SER A 165 8.31 30.02 -27.33
N ARG A 166 8.67 28.90 -26.68
CA ARG A 166 8.10 28.44 -25.41
C ARG A 166 8.72 29.09 -24.18
N ARG A 167 9.76 29.91 -24.36
CA ARG A 167 10.49 30.52 -23.25
C ARG A 167 9.53 31.31 -22.37
N ALA A 168 9.43 30.89 -21.12
CA ALA A 168 8.61 31.56 -20.14
C ALA A 168 9.34 32.79 -19.60
N VAL A 169 8.71 33.96 -19.71
CA VAL A 169 9.31 35.23 -19.23
C VAL A 169 9.36 35.28 -17.70
N SER A 170 8.43 34.62 -17.00
CA SER A 170 8.43 34.54 -15.52
C SER A 170 7.45 33.47 -14.99
N LEU A 171 7.67 32.20 -15.30
CA LEU A 171 6.90 31.13 -14.65
C LEU A 171 7.64 30.66 -13.39
N GLU A 172 6.99 30.82 -12.25
CA GLU A 172 7.40 30.18 -11.00
C GLU A 172 7.49 28.65 -11.23
N GLY A 173 8.60 28.04 -10.81
CA GLY A 173 8.83 26.60 -10.94
C GLY A 173 9.36 26.10 -12.29
N VAL A 174 9.80 26.97 -13.21
CA VAL A 174 10.57 26.57 -14.40
C VAL A 174 12.06 26.47 -14.06
N PHE A 175 12.71 25.35 -14.38
CA PHE A 175 14.13 25.13 -14.08
C PHE A 175 14.97 24.97 -15.35
N GLY A 176 16.05 25.77 -15.43
CA GLY A 176 17.03 25.70 -16.52
C GLY A 176 16.40 25.88 -17.90
N TRP A 177 16.31 24.77 -18.62
CA TRP A 177 15.80 24.68 -19.99
C TRP A 177 14.49 23.87 -20.08
N ASP A 178 13.83 23.56 -18.96
CA ASP A 178 12.61 22.73 -18.92
C ASP A 178 11.45 23.31 -19.76
N ASP A 179 11.34 24.64 -19.88
CA ASP A 179 10.30 25.33 -20.64
C ASP A 179 10.54 25.31 -22.14
N ILE A 180 11.80 25.21 -22.57
CA ILE A 180 12.22 25.30 -23.97
C ILE A 180 12.72 23.99 -24.56
N PHE A 181 13.10 23.00 -23.75
CA PHE A 181 13.50 21.68 -24.24
C PHE A 181 12.27 20.84 -24.52
N VAL A 182 12.02 20.58 -25.79
CA VAL A 182 10.89 19.80 -26.28
C VAL A 182 11.34 18.37 -26.56
N VAL A 183 10.69 17.40 -25.91
CA VAL A 183 10.98 15.98 -26.12
C VAL A 183 10.48 15.57 -27.49
N ARG A 184 11.38 14.99 -28.29
CA ARG A 184 11.16 14.72 -29.72
C ARG A 184 9.87 13.93 -30.01
N ASN A 185 9.55 12.96 -29.16
CA ASN A 185 8.46 12.02 -29.41
C ASN A 185 7.09 12.46 -28.87
N THR A 186 7.04 13.52 -28.05
CA THR A 186 5.79 14.00 -27.44
C THR A 186 5.38 15.37 -27.97
N SER A 187 6.32 16.12 -28.53
CA SER A 187 6.16 17.55 -28.87
C SER A 187 5.83 18.43 -27.66
N LEU A 188 6.02 17.91 -26.44
CA LEU A 188 5.84 18.62 -25.18
C LEU A 188 7.21 18.99 -24.60
N SER A 189 7.29 20.19 -24.04
CA SER A 189 8.40 20.60 -23.18
C SER A 189 8.37 19.84 -21.86
N PHE A 190 9.51 19.74 -21.17
CA PHE A 190 9.53 19.19 -19.82
C PHE A 190 8.62 19.94 -18.84
N GLN A 191 8.46 21.25 -18.99
CA GLN A 191 7.54 22.02 -18.17
C GLN A 191 6.07 21.66 -18.44
N GLU A 192 5.68 21.43 -19.68
CA GLU A 192 4.32 20.96 -20.01
C GLU A 192 4.10 19.54 -19.48
N MET A 193 5.07 18.64 -19.64
CA MET A 193 4.99 17.30 -19.06
C MET A 193 4.88 17.33 -17.54
N ARG A 194 5.58 18.27 -16.88
CA ARG A 194 5.47 18.47 -15.42
C ARG A 194 4.08 18.95 -15.01
N ARG A 195 3.49 19.91 -15.74
CA ARG A 195 2.12 20.38 -15.49
C ARG A 195 1.08 19.27 -15.63
N LEU A 196 1.35 18.31 -16.51
CA LEU A 196 0.55 17.10 -16.65
C LEU A 196 0.86 16.04 -15.57
N GLY A 197 1.84 16.27 -14.68
CA GLY A 197 2.24 15.32 -13.63
C GLY A 197 3.05 14.11 -14.13
N HIS A 198 3.63 14.19 -15.34
CA HIS A 198 4.21 13.04 -16.05
C HIS A 198 5.60 13.30 -16.65
N LYS A 199 6.32 14.32 -16.15
CA LYS A 199 7.70 14.56 -16.56
C LYS A 199 8.59 13.38 -16.13
N VAL A 200 9.21 12.72 -17.10
CA VAL A 200 10.34 11.81 -16.88
C VAL A 200 11.56 12.38 -17.60
N SER A 201 12.54 12.79 -16.82
CA SER A 201 13.80 13.32 -17.29
C SER A 201 14.91 12.25 -17.30
N PRO A 202 16.05 12.50 -17.96
CA PRO A 202 17.20 11.59 -17.87
C PRO A 202 17.66 11.33 -16.42
N ARG A 203 17.47 12.33 -15.55
CA ARG A 203 17.74 12.20 -14.12
C ARG A 203 16.89 11.10 -13.49
N ASP A 204 15.59 11.11 -13.74
CA ASP A 204 14.66 10.12 -13.20
C ASP A 204 15.06 8.72 -13.64
N ASN A 205 15.50 8.55 -14.88
CA ASN A 205 16.01 7.27 -15.38
C ASN A 205 17.24 6.78 -14.61
N ASN A 206 18.22 7.66 -14.34
CA ASN A 206 19.40 7.29 -13.54
C ASN A 206 19.02 6.85 -12.12
N PHE A 207 18.12 7.58 -11.47
CA PHE A 207 17.65 7.21 -10.14
C PHE A 207 16.89 5.89 -10.14
N ASN A 208 16.06 5.65 -11.15
CA ASN A 208 15.34 4.39 -11.27
C ASN A 208 16.27 3.20 -11.49
N GLN A 209 17.38 3.37 -12.21
CA GLN A 209 18.40 2.32 -12.32
C GLN A 209 18.99 1.98 -10.95
N TYR A 210 19.31 2.97 -10.11
CA TYR A 210 19.72 2.73 -8.73
C TYR A 210 18.63 2.03 -7.91
N VAL A 211 17.37 2.46 -8.02
CA VAL A 211 16.22 1.87 -7.30
C VAL A 211 16.06 0.39 -7.64
N ILE A 212 16.06 0.04 -8.94
CA ILE A 212 15.95 -1.34 -9.42
C ILE A 212 17.09 -2.19 -8.86
N GLN A 213 18.32 -1.68 -8.89
CA GLN A 213 19.50 -2.44 -8.45
C GLN A 213 19.57 -2.61 -6.92
N HIS A 214 19.14 -1.62 -6.14
CA HIS A 214 19.45 -1.55 -4.70
C HIS A 214 18.24 -1.54 -3.77
N LEU A 215 17.03 -1.27 -4.26
CA LEU A 215 15.82 -1.18 -3.44
C LEU A 215 14.80 -2.29 -3.73
N HIS A 216 14.78 -2.85 -4.94
CA HIS A 216 13.96 -4.03 -5.25
C HIS A 216 14.38 -5.23 -4.39
N TYR A 217 13.43 -6.12 -4.11
CA TYR A 217 13.74 -7.33 -3.36
C TYR A 217 14.45 -8.34 -4.26
N GLN A 218 15.51 -8.95 -3.76
CA GLN A 218 16.24 -9.99 -4.46
C GLN A 218 15.36 -11.21 -4.75
N GLN A 219 14.46 -11.54 -3.82
CA GLN A 219 13.40 -12.53 -3.97
C GLN A 219 12.04 -11.90 -3.72
N ARG A 220 10.98 -12.43 -4.32
CA ARG A 220 9.63 -11.97 -4.02
C ARG A 220 9.28 -12.30 -2.58
N LYS A 221 8.44 -11.46 -1.98
CA LYS A 221 7.91 -11.74 -0.64
C LYS A 221 7.00 -12.97 -0.68
N HIS A 222 7.22 -13.87 0.25
CA HIS A 222 6.35 -14.99 0.55
C HIS A 222 6.11 -15.06 2.06
N THR A 223 5.19 -15.92 2.46
CA THR A 223 4.95 -16.28 3.86
C THR A 223 5.97 -17.33 4.32
N ASN A 224 6.25 -17.40 5.61
CA ASN A 224 7.22 -18.36 6.16
C ASN A 224 6.64 -19.76 6.34
N PHE A 225 5.35 -19.87 6.67
CA PHE A 225 4.75 -21.11 7.15
C PHE A 225 3.56 -21.55 6.31
N ILE A 226 2.64 -20.64 5.97
CA ILE A 226 1.34 -21.01 5.38
C ILE A 226 1.39 -21.19 3.85
N ASN A 227 2.36 -20.57 3.19
CA ASN A 227 2.68 -20.75 1.77
C ASN A 227 4.20 -20.52 1.54
N PRO A 228 5.07 -21.46 1.97
CA PRO A 228 6.52 -21.28 1.96
C PRO A 228 7.12 -21.28 0.55
N ASN A 229 6.44 -21.89 -0.43
CA ASN A 229 6.93 -21.98 -1.81
C ASN A 229 6.69 -20.67 -2.60
N GLY A 230 5.87 -19.75 -2.08
CA GLY A 230 5.62 -18.46 -2.71
C GLY A 230 4.96 -18.56 -4.10
N GLN A 231 5.29 -17.62 -4.97
CA GLN A 231 4.83 -17.56 -6.36
C GLN A 231 5.95 -17.03 -7.28
N ASP A 232 5.97 -17.51 -8.52
CA ASP A 232 6.94 -17.12 -9.55
C ASP A 232 6.68 -15.73 -10.14
N GLU A 233 5.47 -15.22 -9.98
CA GLU A 233 5.03 -13.90 -10.45
C GLU A 233 4.55 -13.05 -9.27
N THR A 234 4.50 -11.73 -9.45
CA THR A 234 3.97 -10.84 -8.41
C THR A 234 2.48 -11.09 -8.21
N ILE A 235 1.72 -11.22 -9.31
CA ILE A 235 0.33 -11.67 -9.30
C ILE A 235 0.20 -12.80 -10.32
N SER A 236 -0.21 -13.98 -9.83
CA SER A 236 -0.47 -15.17 -10.65
C SER A 236 -1.96 -15.48 -10.68
N PHE A 237 -2.46 -15.81 -11.86
CA PHE A 237 -3.84 -16.27 -12.08
C PHE A 237 -3.92 -17.78 -12.36
N LYS A 238 -2.81 -18.50 -12.17
CA LYS A 238 -2.79 -19.96 -12.28
C LYS A 238 -3.54 -20.58 -11.12
N GLU A 239 -4.30 -21.65 -11.40
CA GLU A 239 -5.14 -22.28 -10.38
C GLU A 239 -4.35 -22.82 -9.19
N GLN A 240 -3.15 -23.36 -9.40
CA GLN A 240 -2.31 -23.92 -8.33
C GLN A 240 -1.88 -22.86 -7.29
N THR A 241 -1.88 -21.60 -7.70
CA THR A 241 -1.51 -20.45 -6.85
C THR A 241 -2.72 -19.58 -6.49
N SER A 242 -3.94 -20.03 -6.82
CA SER A 242 -5.16 -19.27 -6.61
C SER A 242 -5.56 -19.27 -5.13
N VAL A 243 -6.35 -18.27 -4.74
CA VAL A 243 -6.96 -18.22 -3.41
C VAL A 243 -7.85 -19.45 -3.16
N GLY A 244 -8.53 -19.95 -4.19
CA GLY A 244 -9.35 -21.16 -4.10
C GLY A 244 -8.53 -22.39 -3.74
N ALA A 245 -7.42 -22.65 -4.45
CA ALA A 245 -6.53 -23.77 -4.15
C ALA A 245 -5.88 -23.66 -2.76
N PHE A 246 -5.51 -22.44 -2.35
CA PHE A 246 -5.01 -22.19 -1.01
C PHE A 246 -6.05 -22.54 0.06
N ILE A 247 -7.30 -22.07 -0.08
CA ILE A 247 -8.37 -22.39 0.88
C ILE A 247 -8.64 -23.89 0.92
N GLN A 248 -8.58 -24.60 -0.20
CA GLN A 248 -8.83 -26.06 -0.20
C GLN A 248 -7.77 -26.87 0.55
N THR A 249 -6.53 -26.36 0.62
CA THR A 249 -5.38 -27.10 1.14
C THR A 249 -4.87 -26.59 2.48
N ASN A 250 -5.22 -25.36 2.89
CA ASN A 250 -4.74 -24.76 4.12
C ASN A 250 -5.44 -25.35 5.36
N GLU A 251 -4.70 -26.08 6.19
CA GLU A 251 -5.26 -26.78 7.36
C GLU A 251 -5.85 -25.84 8.43
N PHE A 252 -5.36 -24.60 8.54
CA PHE A 252 -5.84 -23.64 9.51
C PHE A 252 -7.24 -23.13 9.14
N MET A 253 -7.47 -22.83 7.86
CA MET A 253 -8.78 -22.41 7.34
C MET A 253 -9.80 -23.55 7.26
N ASN A 254 -9.33 -24.81 7.21
CA ASN A 254 -10.18 -26.01 7.20
C ASN A 254 -10.19 -26.76 8.54
N ASN A 255 -9.93 -26.08 9.66
CA ASN A 255 -10.07 -26.71 10.97
C ASN A 255 -11.55 -27.08 11.22
N SER A 256 -11.80 -28.13 12.01
CA SER A 256 -13.15 -28.70 12.21
C SER A 256 -14.17 -27.65 12.65
N VAL A 257 -13.80 -26.80 13.62
CA VAL A 257 -14.68 -25.77 14.17
C VAL A 257 -15.04 -24.73 13.11
N ALA A 258 -14.08 -24.28 12.29
CA ALA A 258 -14.36 -23.32 11.22
C ALA A 258 -15.28 -23.88 10.12
N VAL A 259 -15.19 -25.19 9.84
CA VAL A 259 -16.06 -25.88 8.88
C VAL A 259 -17.48 -26.03 9.45
N GLU A 260 -17.61 -26.57 10.66
CA GLU A 260 -18.90 -26.85 11.31
C GLU A 260 -19.74 -25.58 11.50
N THR A 261 -19.07 -24.47 11.80
CA THR A 261 -19.73 -23.19 12.11
C THR A 261 -20.02 -22.35 10.86
N GLY A 262 -19.48 -22.73 9.70
CA GLY A 262 -19.57 -21.96 8.47
C GLY A 262 -18.60 -20.77 8.40
N LEU A 263 -17.69 -20.58 9.36
CA LEU A 263 -16.68 -19.53 9.29
C LEU A 263 -15.78 -19.69 8.05
N ARG A 264 -15.51 -20.94 7.65
CA ARG A 264 -14.80 -21.25 6.39
C ARG A 264 -15.47 -20.64 5.16
N ASP A 265 -16.80 -20.51 5.18
CA ASP A 265 -17.58 -20.01 4.04
C ASP A 265 -17.25 -18.54 3.73
N VAL A 266 -16.73 -17.79 4.72
CA VAL A 266 -16.19 -16.45 4.50
C VAL A 266 -15.02 -16.46 3.53
N PHE A 267 -14.04 -17.35 3.74
CA PHE A 267 -12.89 -17.46 2.85
C PHE A 267 -13.32 -17.91 1.45
N VAL A 268 -14.27 -18.86 1.37
CA VAL A 268 -14.84 -19.33 0.10
C VAL A 268 -15.52 -18.19 -0.65
N ALA A 269 -16.33 -17.38 0.02
CA ALA A 269 -17.00 -16.24 -0.59
C ALA A 269 -15.99 -15.21 -1.14
N VAL A 270 -14.92 -14.94 -0.38
CA VAL A 270 -13.82 -14.06 -0.82
C VAL A 270 -13.12 -14.62 -2.08
N ALA A 271 -12.88 -15.93 -2.13
CA ALA A 271 -12.31 -16.58 -3.30
C ALA A 271 -13.23 -16.49 -4.53
N ASN A 272 -14.51 -16.74 -4.34
CA ASN A 272 -15.53 -16.68 -5.39
C ASN A 272 -15.65 -15.27 -5.96
N ASN A 273 -15.53 -14.25 -5.12
CA ASN A 273 -15.53 -12.84 -5.55
C ASN A 273 -14.26 -12.42 -6.31
N GLY A 274 -13.26 -13.29 -6.45
CA GLY A 274 -12.06 -12.99 -7.22
C GLY A 274 -10.95 -12.32 -6.41
N ALA A 275 -10.76 -12.68 -5.14
CA ALA A 275 -9.50 -12.36 -4.49
C ALA A 275 -8.34 -13.15 -5.12
N PHE A 276 -7.15 -12.56 -5.13
CA PHE A 276 -5.90 -13.18 -5.60
C PHE A 276 -4.76 -12.75 -4.68
N PHE A 277 -3.68 -13.51 -4.65
CA PHE A 277 -2.50 -13.18 -3.84
C PHE A 277 -1.52 -12.26 -4.57
N ARG A 278 -0.70 -11.55 -3.78
CA ARG A 278 0.39 -10.70 -4.26
C ARG A 278 1.72 -11.05 -3.58
N SER A 279 2.65 -11.55 -4.38
CA SER A 279 4.03 -11.89 -4.03
C SER A 279 4.98 -10.76 -4.45
N ALA A 280 5.02 -9.67 -3.68
CA ALA A 280 5.68 -8.44 -4.12
C ALA A 280 7.20 -8.57 -4.34
N LYS A 281 7.69 -8.05 -5.47
CA LYS A 281 9.10 -7.88 -5.87
C LYS A 281 9.65 -6.50 -5.52
N THR A 282 8.79 -5.49 -5.34
CA THR A 282 9.20 -4.12 -4.98
C THR A 282 8.48 -3.62 -3.72
N ARG A 283 8.99 -2.53 -3.12
CA ARG A 283 8.28 -1.84 -2.02
C ARG A 283 6.99 -1.17 -2.50
N ARG A 284 6.97 -0.61 -3.71
CA ARG A 284 5.76 0.03 -4.28
C ARG A 284 4.62 -0.98 -4.39
N GLU A 285 4.93 -2.18 -4.85
CA GLU A 285 3.97 -3.30 -4.89
C GLU A 285 3.51 -3.69 -3.48
N VAL A 286 4.39 -3.71 -2.47
CA VAL A 286 3.99 -4.01 -1.07
C VAL A 286 3.08 -2.95 -0.50
N ASN A 287 3.38 -1.67 -0.73
CA ASN A 287 2.78 -0.55 -0.02
C ASN A 287 1.42 -0.13 -0.60
N TYR A 288 1.12 -0.53 -1.83
CA TYR A 288 -0.19 -0.27 -2.41
C TYR A 288 -1.26 -1.15 -1.75
N TRP A 289 -2.32 -0.54 -1.24
CA TRP A 289 -3.44 -1.23 -0.61
C TRP A 289 -4.76 -0.57 -0.99
N LEU A 290 -5.57 -1.31 -1.74
CA LEU A 290 -6.94 -0.97 -2.12
C LEU A 290 -7.72 -2.28 -2.33
N PRO A 291 -8.20 -2.89 -1.24
CA PRO A 291 -8.92 -4.17 -1.29
C PRO A 291 -10.08 -4.13 -2.28
N GLY A 292 -10.24 -5.21 -3.05
CA GLY A 292 -11.27 -5.33 -4.07
C GLY A 292 -10.80 -5.05 -5.51
N LEU A 293 -9.72 -4.29 -5.72
CA LEU A 293 -9.18 -4.00 -7.06
C LEU A 293 -7.84 -4.73 -7.30
N ASN A 294 -6.83 -4.03 -7.83
CA ASN A 294 -5.56 -4.62 -8.27
C ASN A 294 -4.51 -4.77 -7.15
N ALA A 295 -4.89 -4.59 -5.88
CA ALA A 295 -3.96 -4.74 -4.77
C ALA A 295 -3.62 -6.23 -4.49
N GLY A 296 -4.60 -7.13 -4.51
CA GLY A 296 -4.44 -8.52 -4.07
C GLY A 296 -4.10 -8.67 -2.59
N ILE A 297 -4.20 -9.88 -2.05
CA ILE A 297 -3.83 -10.22 -0.67
C ILE A 297 -2.30 -10.38 -0.59
N PRO A 298 -1.57 -9.52 0.13
CA PRO A 298 -0.12 -9.58 0.19
C PRO A 298 0.37 -10.79 0.98
N PHE A 299 1.45 -11.41 0.54
CA PHE A 299 2.19 -12.31 1.42
C PHE A 299 3.01 -11.51 2.44
N VAL A 300 2.62 -11.63 3.71
CA VAL A 300 3.28 -10.97 4.83
C VAL A 300 3.80 -12.01 5.81
N ALA A 301 5.12 -12.25 5.77
CA ALA A 301 5.79 -13.15 6.69
C ALA A 301 5.62 -12.70 8.17
N LYS A 302 5.31 -13.64 9.06
CA LYS A 302 5.28 -13.43 10.53
C LYS A 302 6.24 -14.37 11.24
N LYS A 303 6.31 -14.24 12.57
CA LYS A 303 7.24 -14.99 13.43
C LYS A 303 6.78 -16.43 13.69
N ASP A 304 5.48 -16.70 13.54
CA ASP A 304 4.86 -17.98 13.81
C ASP A 304 3.65 -18.20 12.88
N PRO A 305 3.24 -19.45 12.64
CA PRO A 305 2.16 -19.78 11.72
C PRO A 305 0.80 -19.25 12.15
N ILE A 306 0.51 -19.17 13.45
CA ILE A 306 -0.79 -18.70 13.96
C ILE A 306 -0.94 -17.19 13.69
N HIS A 307 0.08 -16.39 13.99
CA HIS A 307 0.08 -14.98 13.64
C HIS A 307 0.04 -14.77 12.13
N GLU A 308 0.76 -15.57 11.35
CA GLU A 308 0.75 -15.47 9.88
C GLU A 308 -0.63 -15.77 9.28
N ILE A 309 -1.29 -16.83 9.73
CA ILE A 309 -2.63 -17.17 9.23
C ILE A 309 -3.68 -16.20 9.74
N THR A 310 -3.62 -15.70 10.98
CA THR A 310 -4.58 -14.69 11.41
C THR A 310 -4.41 -13.39 10.65
N PHE A 311 -3.17 -12.97 10.39
CA PHE A 311 -2.91 -11.78 9.58
C PHE A 311 -3.46 -11.96 8.15
N THR A 312 -3.28 -13.16 7.58
CA THR A 312 -3.90 -13.50 6.30
C THR A 312 -5.43 -13.47 6.39
N ALA A 313 -6.04 -14.05 7.42
CA ALA A 313 -7.48 -14.03 7.63
C ALA A 313 -8.04 -12.60 7.81
N HIS A 314 -7.28 -11.71 8.46
CA HIS A 314 -7.58 -10.27 8.54
C HIS A 314 -7.66 -9.67 7.14
N ASP A 315 -6.64 -9.90 6.31
CA ASP A 315 -6.65 -9.43 4.92
C ASP A 315 -7.81 -10.02 4.10
N PHE A 316 -8.18 -11.29 4.32
CA PHE A 316 -9.40 -11.86 3.72
C PHE A 316 -10.66 -11.08 4.09
N GLY A 317 -10.77 -10.61 5.34
CA GLY A 317 -11.87 -9.77 5.78
C GLY A 317 -11.99 -8.47 4.98
N HIS A 318 -10.88 -7.88 4.56
CA HIS A 318 -10.90 -6.70 3.68
C HIS A 318 -11.40 -7.02 2.27
N PHE A 319 -11.27 -8.26 1.80
CA PHE A 319 -11.85 -8.67 0.51
C PHE A 319 -13.30 -9.17 0.63
N LEU A 320 -13.76 -9.46 1.86
CA LEU A 320 -15.18 -9.66 2.17
C LEU A 320 -15.94 -8.35 2.09
N ILE A 321 -15.34 -7.27 2.63
CA ILE A 321 -15.86 -5.90 2.59
C ILE A 321 -14.83 -5.04 1.82
N PRO A 322 -14.74 -5.21 0.48
CA PRO A 322 -13.80 -4.45 -0.35
C PRO A 322 -14.13 -2.97 -0.29
N ASP A 323 -13.11 -2.11 -0.43
CA ASP A 323 -13.29 -0.66 -0.44
C ASP A 323 -14.32 -0.26 -1.51
N LEU A 324 -15.19 0.69 -1.16
CA LEU A 324 -16.10 1.29 -2.14
C LEU A 324 -15.28 1.95 -3.25
N VAL A 325 -15.74 1.79 -4.50
CA VAL A 325 -15.06 2.37 -5.66
C VAL A 325 -15.32 3.88 -5.70
N TYR A 326 -14.24 4.67 -5.58
CA TYR A 326 -14.26 6.11 -5.78
C TYR A 326 -14.32 6.45 -7.28
N THR A 327 -15.26 7.28 -7.67
CA THR A 327 -15.64 7.57 -9.08
C THR A 327 -15.59 9.06 -9.40
N GLY A 328 -15.04 9.88 -8.49
CA GLY A 328 -14.90 11.32 -8.68
C GLY A 328 -15.88 12.19 -7.88
N GLY A 329 -16.70 11.61 -6.99
CA GLY A 329 -17.59 12.38 -6.12
C GLY A 329 -16.83 13.15 -5.03
N THR A 330 -17.26 14.39 -4.76
CA THR A 330 -16.56 15.32 -3.84
C THR A 330 -17.42 15.85 -2.71
N SER A 331 -18.68 15.40 -2.59
CA SER A 331 -19.57 15.85 -1.51
C SER A 331 -19.07 15.39 -0.14
N GLN A 332 -19.47 16.11 0.92
CA GLN A 332 -19.09 15.76 2.28
C GLN A 332 -19.67 14.40 2.70
N ASN A 333 -20.91 14.09 2.32
CA ASN A 333 -21.49 12.77 2.58
C ASN A 333 -20.79 11.65 1.80
N TYR A 334 -20.28 11.94 0.60
CA TYR A 334 -19.47 11.01 -0.17
C TYR A 334 -18.17 10.68 0.57
N LYS A 335 -17.43 11.70 1.00
CA LYS A 335 -16.22 11.55 1.82
C LYS A 335 -16.51 10.76 3.09
N ARG A 336 -17.52 11.16 3.86
CA ARG A 336 -17.90 10.51 5.12
C ARG A 336 -18.28 9.04 4.90
N THR A 337 -19.06 8.74 3.88
CA THR A 337 -19.46 7.35 3.54
C THR A 337 -18.25 6.50 3.18
N TYR A 338 -17.35 6.99 2.33
CA TYR A 338 -16.13 6.26 1.97
C TYR A 338 -15.25 5.96 3.21
N ILE A 339 -14.98 6.98 4.04
CA ILE A 339 -14.14 6.82 5.23
C ILE A 339 -14.79 5.87 6.24
N MET A 340 -16.07 6.07 6.58
CA MET A 340 -16.77 5.23 7.55
C MET A 340 -16.91 3.78 7.07
N TYR A 341 -17.17 3.56 5.79
CA TYR A 341 -17.25 2.21 5.21
C TYR A 341 -15.91 1.47 5.36
N ARG A 342 -14.79 2.15 5.07
CA ARG A 342 -13.47 1.53 5.19
C ARG A 342 -13.08 1.25 6.65
N MET A 343 -13.35 2.18 7.56
CA MET A 343 -13.15 1.93 9.00
C MET A 343 -14.01 0.76 9.51
N MET A 344 -15.18 0.54 8.91
CA MET A 344 -16.01 -0.62 9.22
C MET A 344 -15.47 -1.93 8.63
N SER A 345 -14.76 -1.87 7.50
CA SER A 345 -13.96 -3.00 7.02
C SER A 345 -12.94 -3.40 8.11
N GLU A 346 -12.15 -2.46 8.64
CA GLU A 346 -11.22 -2.71 9.77
C GLU A 346 -11.91 -3.25 11.03
N ALA A 347 -13.06 -2.67 11.41
CA ALA A 347 -13.82 -3.16 12.57
C ALA A 347 -14.28 -4.61 12.36
N THR A 348 -14.67 -4.96 11.14
CA THR A 348 -15.11 -6.31 10.79
C THR A 348 -13.97 -7.30 10.77
N THR A 349 -12.83 -6.93 10.18
CA THR A 349 -11.67 -7.81 10.06
C THR A 349 -11.11 -8.19 11.43
N LEU A 350 -11.10 -7.27 12.40
CA LEU A 350 -10.70 -7.59 13.78
C LEU A 350 -11.61 -8.59 14.49
N VAL A 351 -12.94 -8.43 14.37
CA VAL A 351 -13.88 -9.39 15.00
C VAL A 351 -13.81 -10.74 14.30
N PHE A 352 -13.79 -10.74 12.96
CA PHE A 352 -13.72 -11.96 12.17
C PHE A 352 -12.41 -12.72 12.40
N ALA A 353 -11.26 -12.07 12.23
CA ALA A 353 -9.96 -12.73 12.23
C ALA A 353 -9.39 -12.89 13.63
N ASP A 354 -9.31 -11.81 14.41
CA ASP A 354 -8.61 -11.79 15.69
C ASP A 354 -9.44 -12.31 16.87
N MET A 355 -10.78 -12.35 16.76
CA MET A 355 -11.65 -13.01 17.74
C MET A 355 -12.13 -14.37 17.25
N LEU A 356 -13.00 -14.40 16.25
CA LEU A 356 -13.75 -15.60 15.88
C LEU A 356 -12.86 -16.67 15.24
N PHE A 357 -12.05 -16.31 14.25
CA PHE A 357 -11.15 -17.26 13.60
C PHE A 357 -10.06 -17.77 14.55
N VAL A 358 -9.43 -16.88 15.33
CA VAL A 358 -8.49 -17.29 16.39
C VAL A 358 -9.15 -18.27 17.37
N GLU A 359 -10.40 -18.04 17.74
CA GLU A 359 -11.12 -18.95 18.63
C GLU A 359 -11.38 -20.32 17.98
N THR A 360 -11.62 -20.41 16.67
CA THR A 360 -11.69 -21.71 15.98
C THR A 360 -10.36 -22.47 16.05
N LEU A 361 -9.23 -21.76 15.93
CA LEU A 361 -7.90 -22.37 16.06
C LEU A 361 -7.65 -22.86 17.48
N ARG A 362 -8.15 -22.14 18.50
CA ARG A 362 -8.08 -22.55 19.91
C ARG A 362 -8.94 -23.79 20.18
N LEU A 363 -10.19 -23.76 19.74
CA LEU A 363 -11.18 -24.80 20.04
C LEU A 363 -10.94 -26.10 19.29
N CYS A 364 -10.27 -26.07 18.13
CA CYS A 364 -9.90 -27.31 17.44
C CYS A 364 -8.83 -28.14 18.19
N GLY A 365 -8.20 -27.58 19.23
CA GLY A 365 -7.34 -28.32 20.16
C GLY A 365 -6.02 -28.82 19.57
N LYS A 366 -5.66 -28.41 18.35
CA LYS A 366 -4.50 -28.94 17.61
C LYS A 366 -3.21 -28.16 17.87
N TYR A 367 -3.30 -26.88 18.24
CA TYR A 367 -2.16 -25.97 18.26
C TYR A 367 -1.78 -25.57 19.69
N ASP A 368 -0.50 -25.72 20.03
CA ASP A 368 0.09 -25.17 21.25
C ASP A 368 0.46 -23.70 21.02
N TYR A 369 -0.37 -22.79 21.54
CA TYR A 369 -0.21 -21.35 21.34
C TYR A 369 -0.71 -20.57 22.56
N ASP A 370 0.00 -19.51 22.91
CA ASP A 370 -0.40 -18.57 23.96
C ASP A 370 -1.40 -17.55 23.41
N TRP A 371 -2.69 -17.89 23.52
CA TRP A 371 -3.81 -17.10 22.99
C TRP A 371 -3.92 -15.70 23.62
N ALA A 372 -3.42 -15.51 24.86
CA ALA A 372 -3.43 -14.22 25.55
C ALA A 372 -2.52 -13.17 24.87
N ARG A 373 -1.62 -13.58 23.97
CA ARG A 373 -0.81 -12.67 23.15
C ARG A 373 -1.64 -11.88 22.14
N ARG A 374 -2.83 -12.38 21.77
CA ARG A 374 -3.77 -11.65 20.89
C ARG A 374 -4.61 -10.74 21.75
N LYS A 375 -4.20 -9.48 21.88
CA LYS A 375 -4.75 -8.51 22.86
C LYS A 375 -6.27 -8.34 22.84
N ILE A 376 -6.92 -8.58 21.70
CA ILE A 376 -8.39 -8.52 21.57
C ILE A 376 -9.11 -9.81 21.98
N HIS A 377 -8.42 -10.96 22.02
CA HIS A 377 -9.01 -12.25 22.38
C HIS A 377 -9.42 -12.32 23.86
N PRO A 378 -8.63 -11.83 24.85
CA PRO A 378 -9.09 -11.71 26.23
C PRO A 378 -10.35 -10.84 26.38
N LEU A 379 -10.47 -9.75 25.61
CA LEU A 379 -11.68 -8.92 25.60
C LEU A 379 -12.89 -9.72 25.13
N PHE A 380 -12.73 -10.48 24.03
CA PHE A 380 -13.77 -11.39 23.55
C PHE A 380 -14.18 -12.41 24.61
N GLN A 381 -13.22 -13.06 25.28
CA GLN A 381 -13.53 -14.03 26.35
C GLN A 381 -14.30 -13.42 27.52
N ASP A 382 -13.95 -12.20 27.93
CA ASP A 382 -14.62 -11.48 29.02
C ASP A 382 -16.08 -11.14 28.71
N THR A 383 -16.46 -11.06 27.43
CA THR A 383 -17.87 -10.83 27.05
C THR A 383 -18.80 -11.98 27.39
N GLY A 384 -18.26 -13.17 27.67
CA GLY A 384 -19.03 -14.39 27.89
C GLY A 384 -19.81 -14.88 26.66
N ILE A 385 -19.69 -14.21 25.50
CA ILE A 385 -20.31 -14.67 24.26
C ILE A 385 -19.62 -15.96 23.84
N LYS A 386 -20.43 -17.01 23.66
CA LYS A 386 -19.98 -18.34 23.25
C LYS A 386 -20.56 -18.67 21.87
N PRO A 387 -19.98 -18.12 20.77
CA PRO A 387 -20.53 -18.27 19.42
C PRO A 387 -20.46 -19.72 18.90
N PHE A 388 -19.78 -20.60 19.64
CA PHE A 388 -19.47 -21.99 19.28
C PHE A 388 -20.03 -23.03 20.27
N GLU A 389 -20.71 -22.63 21.35
CA GLU A 389 -21.35 -23.59 22.29
C GLU A 389 -22.81 -23.83 21.88
N GLU A 390 -23.25 -25.11 21.93
CA GLU A 390 -24.64 -25.58 21.73
C GLU A 390 -25.51 -24.73 20.78
N GLY A 391 -25.31 -24.79 19.45
CA GLY A 391 -26.23 -24.09 18.56
C GLY A 391 -25.94 -24.09 17.07
N SER A 392 -27.02 -23.95 16.31
CA SER A 392 -27.07 -23.78 14.85
C SER A 392 -26.30 -22.54 14.37
N ARG A 393 -26.08 -22.43 13.05
CA ARG A 393 -25.52 -21.21 12.39
C ARG A 393 -26.17 -19.90 12.85
N GLU A 394 -27.43 -19.94 13.27
CA GLU A 394 -28.18 -18.79 13.80
C GLU A 394 -27.60 -18.24 15.11
N THR A 395 -27.16 -19.11 16.03
CA THR A 395 -26.58 -18.68 17.31
C THR A 395 -25.21 -18.01 17.08
N PHE A 396 -24.38 -18.60 16.23
CA PHE A 396 -23.12 -18.01 15.79
C PHE A 396 -23.36 -16.62 15.17
N PHE A 397 -24.36 -16.51 14.29
CA PHE A 397 -24.67 -15.28 13.58
C PHE A 397 -25.12 -14.15 14.52
N GLY A 398 -26.01 -14.45 15.47
CA GLY A 398 -26.43 -13.48 16.48
C GLY A 398 -25.29 -13.01 17.40
N ALA A 399 -24.36 -13.91 17.73
CA ALA A 399 -23.15 -13.57 18.47
C ALA A 399 -22.18 -12.70 17.66
N PHE A 400 -21.97 -13.02 16.38
CA PHE A 400 -21.11 -12.23 15.50
C PHE A 400 -21.64 -10.80 15.35
N ARG A 401 -22.95 -10.63 15.16
CA ARG A 401 -23.57 -9.29 15.06
C ARG A 401 -23.29 -8.45 16.31
N GLN A 402 -23.49 -9.00 17.50
CA GLN A 402 -23.29 -8.27 18.76
C GLN A 402 -21.84 -7.82 18.95
N LEU A 403 -20.88 -8.72 18.69
CA LEU A 403 -19.45 -8.40 18.78
C LEU A 403 -19.06 -7.31 17.77
N LEU A 404 -19.62 -7.39 16.56
CA LEU A 404 -19.36 -6.43 15.50
C LEU A 404 -19.95 -5.06 15.81
N GLU A 405 -21.19 -4.98 16.28
CA GLU A 405 -21.82 -3.72 16.70
C GLU A 405 -21.00 -3.03 17.81
N ALA A 406 -20.50 -3.80 18.78
CA ALA A 406 -19.62 -3.27 19.83
C ALA A 406 -18.29 -2.74 19.27
N ASN A 407 -17.65 -3.49 18.35
CA ASN A 407 -16.39 -3.07 17.76
C ASN A 407 -16.56 -1.87 16.81
N VAL A 408 -17.66 -1.80 16.06
CA VAL A 408 -17.97 -0.68 15.17
C VAL A 408 -18.19 0.60 15.99
N ALA A 409 -18.94 0.52 17.09
CA ALA A 409 -19.10 1.67 17.99
C ALA A 409 -17.75 2.19 18.51
N TYR A 410 -16.87 1.29 18.96
CA TYR A 410 -15.55 1.73 19.43
C TYR A 410 -14.65 2.24 18.30
N CYS A 411 -14.52 1.49 17.21
CA CYS A 411 -13.65 1.82 16.09
C CYS A 411 -14.04 3.14 15.41
N LEU A 412 -15.35 3.39 15.24
CA LEU A 412 -15.83 4.58 14.52
C LEU A 412 -16.22 5.75 15.42
N LEU A 413 -16.48 5.54 16.72
CA LEU A 413 -16.91 6.61 17.64
C LEU A 413 -16.05 6.75 18.91
N GLY A 414 -15.11 5.82 19.15
CA GLY A 414 -14.40 5.72 20.44
C GLY A 414 -15.30 5.26 21.60
N ASP A 415 -16.51 4.78 21.32
CA ASP A 415 -17.50 4.39 22.32
C ASP A 415 -17.30 2.93 22.78
N ASP A 416 -16.84 2.75 24.02
CA ASP A 416 -16.62 1.44 24.64
C ASP A 416 -17.84 0.94 25.47
N SER A 417 -18.97 1.64 25.46
CA SER A 417 -20.15 1.29 26.26
C SER A 417 -20.74 -0.08 25.92
N SER A 418 -20.78 -0.44 24.63
CA SER A 418 -21.24 -1.75 24.17
C SER A 418 -20.38 -2.90 24.68
N TRP A 419 -19.05 -2.71 24.73
CA TRP A 419 -18.13 -3.70 25.30
C TRP A 419 -18.35 -3.85 26.81
N LYS A 420 -18.46 -2.73 27.53
CA LYS A 420 -18.74 -2.74 28.97
C LYS A 420 -20.05 -3.47 29.27
N GLY A 421 -21.12 -3.14 28.57
CA GLY A 421 -22.43 -3.76 28.77
C GLY A 421 -22.44 -5.26 28.49
N LEU A 422 -21.64 -5.75 27.53
CA LEU A 422 -21.47 -7.19 27.28
C LEU A 422 -20.80 -7.90 28.46
N ILE A 423 -19.71 -7.33 28.97
CA ILE A 423 -18.93 -7.91 30.08
C ILE A 423 -19.71 -7.85 31.40
N GLU A 424 -20.42 -6.75 31.67
CA GLU A 424 -21.27 -6.61 32.86
C GLU A 424 -22.38 -7.66 32.90
N ARG A 425 -23.01 -7.94 31.74
CA ARG A 425 -23.99 -9.02 31.61
C ARG A 425 -23.39 -10.38 31.91
N ALA A 426 -22.18 -10.66 31.41
CA ALA A 426 -21.49 -11.93 31.65
C ALA A 426 -21.06 -12.10 33.13
N ARG A 427 -20.66 -11.01 33.80
CA ARG A 427 -20.22 -11.02 35.19
C ARG A 427 -21.35 -10.90 36.21
N GLY A 428 -22.55 -10.53 35.78
CA GLY A 428 -23.72 -10.35 36.65
C GLY A 428 -23.66 -9.07 37.52
N GLY A 429 -22.93 -8.04 37.09
CA GLY A 429 -22.77 -6.80 37.84
C GLY A 429 -21.94 -5.74 37.11
N ALA A 430 -22.00 -4.50 37.62
CA ALA A 430 -21.26 -3.38 37.06
C ALA A 430 -19.73 -3.55 37.19
N LEU A 431 -18.97 -2.97 36.26
CA LEU A 431 -17.51 -2.99 36.33
C LEU A 431 -16.99 -2.07 37.45
N GLU A 432 -16.12 -2.61 38.31
CA GLU A 432 -15.42 -1.82 39.32
C GLU A 432 -14.56 -0.74 38.63
N GLY A 433 -14.77 0.53 39.00
CA GLY A 433 -14.08 1.66 38.35
C GLY A 433 -14.54 1.94 36.91
N GLY A 434 -15.61 1.29 36.42
CA GLY A 434 -16.18 1.53 35.09
C GLY A 434 -15.36 0.97 33.92
N THR A 435 -14.37 0.11 34.18
CA THR A 435 -13.54 -0.57 33.16
C THR A 435 -13.03 -1.92 33.67
N CYS A 436 -12.26 -2.64 32.85
CA CYS A 436 -11.54 -3.84 33.27
C CYS A 436 -10.21 -4.02 32.49
N PRO A 437 -9.30 -4.89 32.96
CA PRO A 437 -7.97 -5.03 32.35
C PRO A 437 -7.97 -5.39 30.86
N SER A 438 -8.94 -6.18 30.39
CA SER A 438 -9.04 -6.56 28.99
C SER A 438 -9.50 -5.40 28.10
N ILE A 439 -10.41 -4.55 28.56
CA ILE A 439 -10.79 -3.29 27.88
C ILE A 439 -9.57 -2.38 27.77
N GLU A 440 -8.87 -2.11 28.87
CA GLU A 440 -7.71 -1.20 28.84
C GLU A 440 -6.59 -1.75 27.95
N SER A 441 -6.31 -3.06 28.02
CA SER A 441 -5.31 -3.68 27.14
C SER A 441 -5.72 -3.66 25.67
N PHE A 442 -7.01 -3.71 25.36
CA PHE A 442 -7.53 -3.54 24.00
C PHE A 442 -7.35 -2.10 23.53
N LYS A 443 -7.77 -1.11 24.34
CA LYS A 443 -7.65 0.32 24.01
C LYS A 443 -6.19 0.72 23.78
N ASP A 444 -5.30 0.29 24.68
CA ASP A 444 -3.87 0.49 24.59
C ASP A 444 -3.25 -0.04 23.29
N LYS A 445 -3.75 -1.17 22.82
CA LYS A 445 -3.25 -1.79 21.59
C LYS A 445 -3.87 -1.18 20.35
N TYR A 446 -5.19 -1.01 20.29
CA TYR A 446 -5.92 -0.77 19.04
C TYR A 446 -6.36 0.68 18.84
N MET A 447 -6.47 1.52 19.88
CA MET A 447 -6.75 2.95 19.69
C MET A 447 -5.71 3.63 18.78
N PRO A 448 -4.38 3.41 18.94
CA PRO A 448 -3.40 3.95 18.02
C PRO A 448 -3.61 3.51 16.56
N PHE A 449 -4.03 2.25 16.35
CA PHE A 449 -4.30 1.74 15.00
C PHE A 449 -5.49 2.45 14.37
N PHE A 450 -6.61 2.55 15.09
CA PHE A 450 -7.79 3.24 14.56
C PHE A 450 -7.54 4.71 14.25
N VAL A 451 -6.75 5.41 15.08
CA VAL A 451 -6.35 6.80 14.84
C VAL A 451 -5.56 6.93 13.54
N GLU A 452 -4.56 6.07 13.32
CA GLU A 452 -3.74 6.10 12.11
C GLU A 452 -4.51 5.62 10.88
N ASP A 453 -5.42 4.65 11.02
CA ASP A 453 -6.28 4.18 9.93
C ASP A 453 -7.25 5.27 9.48
N TYR A 454 -7.78 6.08 10.39
CA TYR A 454 -8.56 7.27 10.05
C TYR A 454 -7.75 8.28 9.24
N LYS A 455 -6.54 8.62 9.71
CA LYS A 455 -5.64 9.54 9.00
C LYS A 455 -5.26 9.00 7.63
N TRP A 456 -4.89 7.72 7.55
CA TRP A 456 -4.51 7.04 6.32
C TRP A 456 -5.67 7.02 5.32
N THR A 457 -6.87 6.69 5.77
CA THR A 457 -8.08 6.65 4.93
C THR A 457 -8.48 8.03 4.44
N SER A 458 -8.42 9.04 5.31
CA SER A 458 -8.68 10.43 4.95
C SER A 458 -7.67 10.94 3.93
N ALA A 459 -6.38 10.66 4.12
CA ALA A 459 -5.33 11.04 3.19
C ALA A 459 -5.46 10.34 1.82
N ASN A 460 -5.81 9.05 1.80
CA ASN A 460 -6.11 8.34 0.56
C ASN A 460 -7.32 8.95 -0.16
N TYR A 461 -8.40 9.27 0.56
CA TYR A 461 -9.55 9.96 -0.03
C TYR A 461 -9.14 11.31 -0.62
N GLN A 462 -8.35 12.12 0.11
CA GLN A 462 -7.84 13.40 -0.39
C GLN A 462 -6.99 13.24 -1.65
N ASN A 463 -6.15 12.19 -1.74
CA ASN A 463 -5.38 11.91 -2.93
C ASN A 463 -6.30 11.58 -4.12
N MET A 464 -7.34 10.77 -3.93
CA MET A 464 -8.30 10.48 -5.00
C MET A 464 -9.12 11.71 -5.40
N ALA A 465 -9.55 12.51 -4.42
CA ALA A 465 -10.36 13.70 -4.63
C ALA A 465 -9.62 14.82 -5.37
N LYS A 466 -8.30 14.96 -5.18
CA LYS A 466 -7.45 15.87 -5.97
C LYS A 466 -7.51 15.57 -7.47
N ASP A 467 -7.67 14.30 -7.83
CA ASP A 467 -7.70 13.81 -9.20
C ASP A 467 -9.11 13.32 -9.62
N ALA A 468 -10.18 13.91 -9.06
CA ALA A 468 -11.57 13.44 -9.25
C ALA A 468 -11.96 13.22 -10.73
N GLU A 469 -11.52 14.10 -11.63
CA GLU A 469 -11.76 13.96 -13.08
C GLU A 469 -11.10 12.72 -13.69
N VAL A 470 -9.90 12.36 -13.22
CA VAL A 470 -9.20 11.15 -13.66
C VAL A 470 -9.98 9.91 -13.23
N PHE A 471 -10.50 9.89 -12.01
CA PHE A 471 -11.33 8.78 -11.51
C PHE A 471 -12.68 8.67 -12.22
N SER A 472 -13.33 9.80 -12.51
CA SER A 472 -14.57 9.82 -13.30
C SER A 472 -14.34 9.24 -14.70
N ARG A 473 -13.27 9.67 -15.37
CA ARG A 473 -12.88 9.15 -16.68
C ARG A 473 -12.53 7.67 -16.64
N TRP A 474 -11.76 7.24 -15.64
CA TRP A 474 -11.39 5.84 -15.43
C TRP A 474 -12.62 4.97 -15.25
N TRP A 475 -13.56 5.37 -14.40
CA TRP A 475 -14.79 4.62 -14.18
C TRP A 475 -15.59 4.47 -15.46
N GLY A 476 -15.71 5.54 -16.26
CA GLY A 476 -16.37 5.49 -17.58
C GLY A 476 -15.73 4.48 -18.55
N MET A 477 -14.43 4.23 -18.46
CA MET A 477 -13.72 3.24 -19.29
C MET A 477 -13.97 1.79 -18.85
N VAL A 478 -14.07 1.54 -17.54
CA VAL A 478 -14.18 0.19 -16.97
C VAL A 478 -15.61 -0.27 -16.70
N ALA A 479 -16.58 0.66 -16.62
CA ALA A 479 -17.97 0.35 -16.36
C ALA A 479 -18.56 -0.76 -17.27
N PRO A 480 -18.25 -0.83 -18.59
CA PRO A 480 -18.69 -1.93 -19.43
C PRO A 480 -18.14 -3.30 -19.01
N ILE A 481 -16.87 -3.36 -18.58
CA ILE A 481 -16.23 -4.60 -18.10
C ILE A 481 -16.90 -5.04 -16.79
N VAL A 482 -17.06 -4.10 -15.86
CA VAL A 482 -17.69 -4.35 -14.55
C VAL A 482 -19.14 -4.83 -14.73
N SER A 483 -19.91 -4.18 -15.62
CA SER A 483 -21.27 -4.59 -15.94
C SER A 483 -21.34 -6.00 -16.54
N ALA A 484 -20.43 -6.33 -17.47
CA ALA A 484 -20.36 -7.66 -18.08
C ALA A 484 -19.98 -8.77 -17.09
N ALA A 485 -19.12 -8.47 -16.11
CA ALA A 485 -18.73 -9.43 -15.08
C ALA A 485 -19.81 -9.69 -14.01
N GLY A 486 -20.86 -8.87 -13.98
CA GLY A 486 -21.90 -8.90 -12.96
C GLY A 486 -21.53 -8.04 -11.74
N LEU A 487 -22.41 -7.06 -11.46
CA LEU A 487 -22.35 -6.20 -10.28
C LEU A 487 -23.02 -6.85 -9.05
N ASP A 488 -24.05 -7.67 -9.27
CA ASP A 488 -24.98 -8.03 -8.21
C ASP A 488 -24.58 -9.28 -7.42
N SER A 489 -24.31 -9.03 -6.13
CA SER A 489 -24.21 -9.96 -5.01
C SER A 489 -22.97 -10.86 -4.94
N MET A 490 -22.60 -11.20 -3.69
CA MET A 490 -21.56 -12.15 -3.30
C MET A 490 -21.68 -13.54 -3.96
N ALA A 491 -22.80 -13.83 -4.64
CA ALA A 491 -23.06 -15.12 -5.24
C ALA A 491 -22.41 -15.30 -6.61
N ASN A 492 -22.42 -14.28 -7.49
CA ASN A 492 -22.05 -14.46 -8.92
C ASN A 492 -21.27 -13.31 -9.58
N GLY A 493 -20.95 -12.24 -8.85
CA GLY A 493 -20.24 -11.06 -9.39
C GLY A 493 -18.82 -10.88 -8.87
N ILE A 494 -18.22 -9.74 -9.23
CA ILE A 494 -16.93 -9.30 -8.68
C ILE A 494 -17.09 -8.50 -7.38
N GLY A 495 -18.30 -8.39 -6.83
CA GLY A 495 -18.57 -7.79 -5.53
C GLY A 495 -18.09 -6.35 -5.34
N LEU A 496 -17.92 -5.57 -6.41
CA LEU A 496 -17.58 -4.14 -6.34
C LEU A 496 -18.84 -3.29 -6.21
N GLU A 497 -18.75 -2.18 -5.48
CA GLU A 497 -19.83 -1.21 -5.31
C GLU A 497 -19.21 0.20 -5.28
N THR A 498 -19.77 1.16 -6.01
CA THR A 498 -19.31 2.55 -5.94
C THR A 498 -19.88 3.24 -4.71
N VAL A 499 -19.27 4.37 -4.31
CA VAL A 499 -19.78 5.15 -3.18
C VAL A 499 -21.19 5.66 -3.45
N GLU A 500 -21.52 6.10 -4.67
CA GLU A 500 -22.87 6.56 -5.04
C GLU A 500 -23.89 5.43 -4.97
N GLN A 501 -23.55 4.23 -5.48
CA GLN A 501 -24.42 3.06 -5.40
C GLN A 501 -24.74 2.73 -3.94
N HIS A 502 -23.73 2.77 -3.08
CA HIS A 502 -23.91 2.53 -1.65
C HIS A 502 -24.78 3.61 -0.99
N MET A 503 -24.46 4.89 -1.21
CA MET A 503 -25.23 6.03 -0.67
C MET A 503 -26.70 5.98 -1.11
N ALA A 504 -26.96 5.72 -2.39
CA ALA A 504 -28.31 5.58 -2.92
C ALA A 504 -29.08 4.43 -2.24
N ALA A 505 -28.42 3.28 -2.02
CA ALA A 505 -29.02 2.12 -1.37
C ALA A 505 -29.38 2.37 0.12
N ILE A 506 -28.69 3.28 0.80
CA ILE A 506 -28.98 3.67 2.19
C ILE A 506 -29.86 4.92 2.32
N GLY A 507 -30.32 5.47 1.19
CA GLY A 507 -31.16 6.66 1.13
C GLY A 507 -30.45 7.94 1.52
N VAL A 508 -29.13 8.04 1.27
CA VAL A 508 -28.32 9.24 1.52
C VAL A 508 -27.99 9.91 0.19
N THR A 509 -28.15 11.23 0.13
CA THR A 509 -27.75 12.03 -1.04
C THR A 509 -26.63 13.00 -0.67
N ASP A 510 -26.00 13.60 -1.67
CA ASP A 510 -24.93 14.59 -1.46
C ASP A 510 -25.37 15.80 -0.62
N ALA A 511 -26.65 16.17 -0.68
CA ALA A 511 -27.19 17.36 -0.03
C ALA A 511 -27.94 17.09 1.29
N SER A 512 -28.14 15.82 1.68
CA SER A 512 -28.93 15.46 2.86
C SER A 512 -28.12 15.69 4.15
N PRO A 513 -28.56 16.55 5.08
CA PRO A 513 -27.94 16.60 6.40
C PRO A 513 -28.19 15.28 7.12
N ILE A 514 -27.12 14.59 7.54
CA ILE A 514 -27.21 13.35 8.30
C ILE A 514 -26.18 13.35 9.42
N ALA A 515 -26.63 13.00 10.63
CA ALA A 515 -25.75 12.89 11.79
C ALA A 515 -24.73 11.74 11.59
N PRO A 516 -23.48 11.85 12.06
CA PRO A 516 -22.47 10.79 11.91
C PRO A 516 -22.93 9.42 12.41
N LYS A 517 -23.59 9.37 13.58
CA LYS A 517 -24.09 8.13 14.17
C LYS A 517 -25.15 7.46 13.29
N GLU A 518 -26.11 8.23 12.78
CA GLU A 518 -27.15 7.71 11.89
C GLU A 518 -26.56 7.17 10.57
N LEU A 519 -25.56 7.88 10.01
CA LEU A 519 -24.86 7.42 8.82
C LEU A 519 -24.13 6.10 9.07
N ILE A 520 -23.42 5.97 10.21
CA ILE A 520 -22.74 4.73 10.61
C ILE A 520 -23.74 3.57 10.70
N GLU A 521 -24.87 3.76 11.37
CA GLU A 521 -25.91 2.73 11.51
C GLU A 521 -26.47 2.28 10.14
N LYS A 522 -26.69 3.22 9.23
CA LYS A 522 -27.15 2.92 7.86
C LYS A 522 -26.12 2.12 7.07
N ILE A 523 -24.85 2.53 7.08
CA ILE A 523 -23.77 1.82 6.39
C ILE A 523 -23.59 0.43 7.01
N PHE A 524 -23.65 0.32 8.35
CA PHE A 524 -23.53 -0.95 9.07
C PHE A 524 -24.60 -1.94 8.65
N ASN A 525 -25.87 -1.54 8.74
CA ASN A 525 -26.98 -2.40 8.39
C ASN A 525 -26.90 -2.87 6.93
N ARG A 526 -26.60 -1.98 5.99
CA ARG A 526 -26.43 -2.35 4.57
C ARG A 526 -25.29 -3.33 4.37
N THR A 527 -24.13 -3.06 4.95
CA THR A 527 -22.93 -3.89 4.82
C THR A 527 -23.16 -5.27 5.42
N PHE A 528 -23.71 -5.32 6.63
CA PHE A 528 -24.03 -6.55 7.32
C PHE A 528 -25.02 -7.41 6.52
N GLU A 529 -26.13 -6.83 6.08
CA GLU A 529 -27.20 -7.55 5.36
C GLU A 529 -26.75 -8.12 4.01
N THR A 530 -25.72 -7.55 3.38
CA THR A 530 -25.42 -7.87 1.97
C THR A 530 -24.03 -8.41 1.71
N ARG A 531 -23.11 -8.27 2.66
CA ARG A 531 -21.77 -8.85 2.60
C ARG A 531 -21.59 -9.98 3.61
N ILE A 532 -22.14 -9.84 4.81
CA ILE A 532 -21.89 -10.77 5.93
C ILE A 532 -23.00 -11.81 6.04
N LYS A 533 -24.24 -11.36 6.22
CA LYS A 533 -25.43 -12.20 6.42
C LYS A 533 -25.61 -13.30 5.38
N PRO A 534 -25.47 -13.03 4.07
CA PRO A 534 -25.71 -14.06 3.07
C PRO A 534 -24.79 -15.27 3.22
N ILE A 535 -23.58 -15.09 3.77
CA ILE A 535 -22.61 -16.19 3.98
C ILE A 535 -23.13 -17.22 4.97
N PHE A 536 -23.73 -16.77 6.06
CA PHE A 536 -24.18 -17.63 7.15
C PHE A 536 -25.60 -18.16 6.94
N GLU A 537 -26.44 -17.46 6.18
CA GLU A 537 -27.82 -17.85 5.92
C GLU A 537 -28.01 -18.70 4.65
N THR A 538 -27.01 -18.80 3.78
CA THR A 538 -27.11 -19.63 2.57
C THR A 538 -27.27 -21.11 2.95
N PRO A 539 -28.39 -21.77 2.57
CA PRO A 539 -28.62 -23.18 2.88
C PRO A 539 -27.50 -24.07 2.33
N GLY A 540 -26.92 -24.94 3.17
CA GLY A 540 -25.81 -25.81 2.78
C GLY A 540 -24.43 -25.13 2.72
N GLY A 541 -24.36 -23.82 2.95
CA GLY A 541 -23.10 -23.06 2.95
C GLY A 541 -22.64 -22.62 1.56
N TYR A 542 -21.47 -21.98 1.49
CA TYR A 542 -20.87 -21.57 0.23
C TYR A 542 -20.03 -22.69 -0.38
N ALA A 543 -20.41 -23.14 -1.58
CA ALA A 543 -19.54 -23.94 -2.41
C ALA A 543 -18.47 -23.04 -3.07
N LEU A 544 -17.25 -23.56 -3.17
CA LEU A 544 -16.23 -22.91 -3.98
C LEU A 544 -16.69 -22.99 -5.45
N ALA A 545 -16.65 -21.87 -6.16
CA ALA A 545 -17.07 -21.78 -7.55
C ALA A 545 -16.21 -22.67 -8.47
N SER A 546 -16.42 -22.66 -9.78
CA SER A 546 -15.47 -23.31 -10.68
C SER A 546 -14.15 -22.49 -10.76
N PRO A 547 -13.01 -23.12 -11.10
CA PRO A 547 -11.76 -22.40 -11.36
C PRO A 547 -11.91 -21.26 -12.38
N GLU A 548 -12.72 -21.47 -13.41
CA GLU A 548 -12.97 -20.50 -14.49
C GLU A 548 -13.70 -19.26 -13.97
N VAL A 549 -14.71 -19.43 -13.11
CA VAL A 549 -15.43 -18.31 -12.48
C VAL A 549 -14.51 -17.51 -11.56
N ARG A 550 -13.69 -18.18 -10.75
CA ARG A 550 -12.72 -17.49 -9.88
C ARG A 550 -11.67 -16.74 -10.70
N LEU A 551 -11.14 -17.36 -11.74
CA LEU A 551 -10.18 -16.74 -12.67
C LEU A 551 -10.77 -15.48 -13.29
N ARG A 552 -11.99 -15.57 -13.86
CA ARG A 552 -12.72 -14.45 -14.45
C ARG A 552 -12.86 -13.31 -13.46
N ASN A 553 -13.35 -13.59 -12.25
CA ASN A 553 -13.61 -12.57 -11.25
C ASN A 553 -12.31 -11.92 -10.76
N ALA A 554 -11.27 -12.72 -10.49
CA ALA A 554 -9.98 -12.24 -10.03
C ALA A 554 -9.27 -11.38 -11.07
N PHE A 555 -9.24 -11.83 -12.32
CA PHE A 555 -8.63 -11.06 -13.40
C PHE A 555 -9.40 -9.78 -13.69
N THR A 556 -10.73 -9.80 -13.59
CA THR A 556 -11.55 -8.60 -13.80
C THR A 556 -11.24 -7.53 -12.73
N ARG A 557 -11.23 -7.89 -11.44
CA ARG A 557 -10.85 -6.96 -10.36
C ARG A 557 -9.47 -6.36 -10.56
N TYR A 558 -8.51 -7.21 -10.89
CA TYR A 558 -7.16 -6.79 -11.24
C TYR A 558 -7.17 -5.78 -12.40
N LEU A 559 -7.83 -6.13 -13.50
CA LEU A 559 -7.80 -5.32 -14.72
C LEU A 559 -8.49 -3.96 -14.52
N VAL A 560 -9.62 -3.93 -13.82
CA VAL A 560 -10.34 -2.69 -13.49
C VAL A 560 -9.40 -1.71 -12.78
N GLY A 561 -8.61 -2.17 -11.81
CA GLY A 561 -7.60 -1.32 -11.16
C GLY A 561 -6.49 -0.87 -12.13
N GLN A 562 -5.98 -1.76 -12.99
CA GLN A 562 -4.92 -1.41 -13.94
C GLN A 562 -5.30 -0.30 -14.93
N PHE A 563 -6.59 -0.18 -15.26
CA PHE A 563 -7.11 0.75 -16.26
C PHE A 563 -6.92 2.23 -15.93
N ILE A 564 -6.63 2.59 -14.67
CA ILE A 564 -6.37 3.98 -14.26
C ILE A 564 -5.24 4.62 -15.08
N ILE A 565 -4.30 3.81 -15.59
CA ILE A 565 -3.21 4.28 -16.46
C ILE A 565 -3.72 4.92 -17.75
N PHE A 566 -4.83 4.43 -18.33
CA PHE A 566 -5.38 4.99 -19.56
C PHE A 566 -6.06 6.33 -19.30
N ALA A 567 -6.65 6.50 -18.11
CA ALA A 567 -7.27 7.75 -17.71
C ALA A 567 -6.24 8.84 -17.39
N ARG A 568 -5.13 8.49 -16.72
CA ARG A 568 -4.02 9.43 -16.43
C ARG A 568 -3.38 9.97 -17.71
N PHE A 569 -3.11 9.09 -18.65
CA PHE A 569 -2.44 9.44 -19.91
C PHE A 569 -3.41 9.76 -21.05
N HIS A 570 -4.65 10.17 -20.76
CA HIS A 570 -5.72 10.33 -21.75
C HIS A 570 -5.40 11.30 -22.91
N PHE A 571 -4.40 12.17 -22.75
CA PHE A 571 -3.94 13.11 -23.76
C PHE A 571 -3.14 12.42 -24.88
N ILE A 572 -2.77 11.16 -24.70
CA ILE A 572 -2.14 10.32 -25.73
C ILE A 572 -3.24 9.53 -26.47
N PRO A 573 -3.35 9.63 -27.81
CA PRO A 573 -4.39 8.93 -28.57
C PRO A 573 -4.40 7.41 -28.36
N GLN A 574 -3.20 6.82 -28.18
CA GLN A 574 -3.02 5.40 -27.96
C GLN A 574 -3.70 4.93 -26.65
N SER A 575 -3.84 5.78 -25.64
CA SER A 575 -4.52 5.43 -24.39
C SER A 575 -5.94 4.97 -24.64
N LYS A 576 -6.69 5.71 -25.47
CA LYS A 576 -8.05 5.32 -25.88
C LYS A 576 -8.04 4.05 -26.73
N ILE A 577 -7.13 3.95 -27.71
CA ILE A 577 -7.07 2.80 -28.63
C ILE A 577 -6.82 1.49 -27.86
N TYR A 578 -5.87 1.48 -26.92
CA TYR A 578 -5.57 0.29 -26.12
C TYR A 578 -6.68 -0.02 -25.12
N ALA A 579 -7.23 1.00 -24.44
CA ALA A 579 -8.36 0.82 -23.53
C ALA A 579 -9.58 0.21 -24.25
N ASP A 580 -10.01 0.78 -25.38
CA ASP A 580 -11.15 0.30 -26.15
C ASP A 580 -10.94 -1.14 -26.63
N LYS A 581 -9.74 -1.48 -27.12
CA LYS A 581 -9.41 -2.86 -27.56
C LYS A 581 -9.49 -3.85 -26.42
N ILE A 582 -8.94 -3.50 -25.25
CA ILE A 582 -8.98 -4.39 -24.08
C ILE A 582 -10.42 -4.52 -23.56
N THR A 583 -11.16 -3.41 -23.45
CA THR A 583 -12.56 -3.42 -23.03
C THR A 583 -13.41 -4.27 -23.95
N GLN A 584 -13.32 -4.08 -25.27
CA GLN A 584 -14.06 -4.89 -26.24
C GLN A 584 -13.69 -6.37 -26.13
N PHE A 585 -12.39 -6.70 -26.04
CA PHE A 585 -11.95 -8.08 -25.88
C PHE A 585 -12.50 -8.72 -24.60
N MET A 586 -12.45 -8.02 -23.47
CA MET A 586 -12.96 -8.50 -22.19
C MET A 586 -14.47 -8.72 -22.22
N VAL A 587 -15.23 -7.74 -22.71
CA VAL A 587 -16.70 -7.85 -22.80
C VAL A 587 -17.10 -9.01 -23.73
N SER A 588 -16.45 -9.18 -24.87
CA SER A 588 -16.76 -10.26 -25.81
C SER A 588 -16.35 -11.66 -25.33
N ASN A 589 -15.45 -11.75 -24.35
CA ASN A 589 -14.92 -13.04 -23.87
C ASN A 589 -15.21 -13.32 -22.40
N MET A 590 -16.04 -12.50 -21.73
CA MET A 590 -16.24 -12.54 -20.27
C MET A 590 -16.61 -13.93 -19.74
N ASP A 591 -17.54 -14.62 -20.42
CA ASP A 591 -18.03 -15.94 -20.00
C ASP A 591 -17.12 -17.11 -20.39
N SER A 592 -16.07 -16.85 -21.16
CA SER A 592 -15.12 -17.89 -21.62
C SER A 592 -13.68 -17.55 -21.29
N LEU A 593 -13.44 -16.70 -20.29
CA LEU A 593 -12.11 -16.25 -19.95
C LEU A 593 -11.26 -17.42 -19.43
N ASP A 594 -10.09 -17.59 -20.04
CA ASP A 594 -9.08 -18.59 -19.68
C ASP A 594 -7.70 -17.94 -19.52
N GLU A 595 -6.70 -18.72 -19.12
CA GLU A 595 -5.34 -18.21 -18.88
C GLU A 595 -4.70 -17.61 -20.16
N ALA A 596 -5.00 -18.16 -21.34
CA ALA A 596 -4.46 -17.66 -22.60
C ALA A 596 -5.03 -16.28 -22.95
N LYS A 597 -6.33 -16.07 -22.72
CA LYS A 597 -7.02 -14.78 -22.89
C LYS A 597 -6.53 -13.76 -21.87
N VAL A 598 -6.33 -14.17 -20.61
CA VAL A 598 -5.71 -13.33 -19.57
C VAL A 598 -4.32 -12.85 -20.02
N ASN A 599 -3.49 -13.76 -20.53
CA ASN A 599 -2.14 -13.43 -21.00
C ASN A 599 -2.16 -12.51 -22.24
N THR A 600 -3.15 -12.67 -23.12
CA THR A 600 -3.37 -11.77 -24.26
C THR A 600 -3.64 -10.34 -23.79
N VAL A 601 -4.53 -10.16 -22.81
CA VAL A 601 -4.83 -8.84 -22.24
C VAL A 601 -3.61 -8.25 -21.51
N ARG A 602 -2.90 -9.04 -20.69
CA ARG A 602 -1.64 -8.58 -20.05
C ARG A 602 -0.60 -8.15 -21.08
N ALA A 603 -0.48 -8.87 -22.21
CA ALA A 603 0.46 -8.51 -23.27
C ALA A 603 0.09 -7.19 -23.97
N LEU A 604 -1.20 -6.95 -24.23
CA LEU A 604 -1.68 -5.68 -24.77
C LEU A 604 -1.40 -4.52 -23.80
N TYR A 605 -1.72 -4.71 -22.51
CA TYR A 605 -1.47 -3.73 -21.46
C TYR A 605 0.02 -3.40 -21.31
N ARG A 606 0.90 -4.41 -21.23
CA ARG A 606 2.36 -4.22 -21.17
C ARG A 606 2.92 -3.57 -22.43
N SER A 607 2.30 -3.79 -23.59
CA SER A 607 2.69 -3.10 -24.83
C SER A 607 2.37 -1.61 -24.77
N TYR A 608 1.25 -1.24 -24.16
CA TYR A 608 0.93 0.16 -23.88
C TYR A 608 1.91 0.80 -22.86
N LEU A 609 2.27 0.11 -21.78
CA LEU A 609 3.27 0.62 -20.83
C LEU A 609 4.63 0.88 -21.50
N ARG A 610 5.09 -0.05 -22.36
CA ARG A 610 6.30 0.14 -23.17
C ARG A 610 6.17 1.33 -24.12
N HIS A 611 4.99 1.55 -24.69
CA HIS A 611 4.73 2.72 -25.52
C HIS A 611 4.88 4.02 -24.72
N LEU A 612 4.29 4.12 -23.52
CA LEU A 612 4.46 5.27 -22.64
C LEU A 612 5.93 5.49 -22.23
N HIS A 613 6.67 4.43 -21.94
CA HIS A 613 8.10 4.52 -21.67
C HIS A 613 8.90 5.07 -22.85
N ASN A 614 8.60 4.63 -24.08
CA ASN A 614 9.25 5.14 -25.29
C ASN A 614 8.92 6.62 -25.56
N LEU A 615 7.81 7.12 -25.03
CA LEU A 615 7.44 8.53 -25.03
C LEU A 615 8.06 9.32 -23.87
N SER A 616 8.91 8.70 -23.04
CA SER A 616 9.45 9.30 -21.80
C SER A 616 8.35 9.78 -20.84
N LEU A 617 7.25 9.05 -20.76
CA LEU A 617 6.14 9.30 -19.83
C LEU A 617 6.14 8.36 -18.62
N LEU A 618 6.86 7.25 -18.73
CA LEU A 618 7.10 6.28 -17.66
C LEU A 618 8.58 5.97 -17.57
N THR A 619 9.06 5.72 -16.36
CA THR A 619 10.40 5.20 -16.11
C THR A 619 10.43 3.69 -16.30
N THR A 620 11.62 3.07 -16.41
CA THR A 620 11.73 1.60 -16.47
C THR A 620 11.14 0.95 -15.21
N ASP A 621 11.31 1.57 -14.05
CA ASP A 621 10.73 1.11 -12.80
C ASP A 621 9.20 1.18 -12.82
N ASP A 622 8.61 2.25 -13.37
CA ASP A 622 7.16 2.34 -13.54
C ASP A 622 6.62 1.25 -14.45
N VAL A 623 7.32 0.92 -15.56
CA VAL A 623 6.90 -0.18 -16.45
C VAL A 623 6.86 -1.51 -15.70
N VAL A 624 7.87 -1.79 -14.87
CA VAL A 624 7.93 -3.01 -14.04
C VAL A 624 6.80 -3.03 -13.03
N ASN A 625 6.67 -1.97 -12.23
CA ASN A 625 5.67 -1.91 -11.16
C ASN A 625 4.26 -1.88 -11.73
N PHE A 626 3.94 -0.98 -12.67
CA PHE A 626 2.59 -0.86 -13.24
C PHE A 626 2.20 -2.08 -14.06
N GLY A 627 3.18 -2.82 -14.60
CA GLY A 627 2.95 -4.10 -15.25
C GLY A 627 2.34 -5.18 -14.34
N GLU A 628 2.49 -5.01 -13.03
CA GLU A 628 1.92 -5.88 -11.99
C GLU A 628 0.86 -5.14 -11.16
N VAL A 629 1.13 -3.92 -10.69
CA VAL A 629 0.24 -3.11 -9.83
C VAL A 629 0.38 -1.63 -10.21
N CYS A 630 -0.58 -1.09 -10.97
CA CYS A 630 -0.73 0.35 -11.17
C CYS A 630 -1.56 0.97 -10.03
N PRO A 631 -0.96 1.75 -9.11
CA PRO A 631 -1.70 2.30 -7.97
C PRO A 631 -2.68 3.37 -8.41
N LEU A 632 -3.91 3.34 -7.91
CA LEU A 632 -4.95 4.34 -8.23
C LEU A 632 -4.68 5.72 -7.62
N PHE A 633 -3.95 5.76 -6.50
CA PHE A 633 -3.51 6.96 -5.82
C PHE A 633 -2.13 6.69 -5.20
N ASP A 634 -1.40 7.75 -4.87
CA ASP A 634 -0.08 7.59 -4.23
C ASP A 634 -0.22 7.03 -2.80
N PRO A 635 0.64 6.06 -2.41
CA PRO A 635 0.57 5.46 -1.09
C PRO A 635 0.93 6.47 0.00
N VAL A 636 0.14 6.50 1.06
CA VAL A 636 0.40 7.29 2.27
C VAL A 636 0.95 6.37 3.36
N TYR A 637 1.94 6.86 4.10
CA TYR A 637 2.57 6.15 5.21
C TYR A 637 2.11 6.71 6.55
N VAL A 638 1.80 5.82 7.48
CA VAL A 638 1.37 6.13 8.86
C VAL A 638 2.18 5.28 9.85
N PHE A 639 2.19 5.69 11.12
CA PHE A 639 3.08 5.11 12.14
C PHE A 639 2.29 4.45 13.27
N TYR A 640 2.30 3.12 13.33
CA TYR A 640 1.51 2.33 14.30
C TYR A 640 2.23 1.94 15.60
N ASP A 641 3.54 2.22 15.71
CA ASP A 641 4.40 1.71 16.80
C ASP A 641 5.06 2.85 17.62
N GLU A 642 4.44 4.03 17.68
CA GLU A 642 4.94 5.17 18.48
C GLU A 642 4.48 5.10 19.95
N SER A 643 5.02 5.97 20.81
CA SER A 643 4.57 6.10 22.20
C SER A 643 3.13 6.60 22.28
N LYS A 644 2.36 6.24 23.32
CA LYS A 644 0.96 6.63 23.48
C LYS A 644 0.71 8.14 23.33
N ASP A 645 1.61 8.98 23.88
CA ASP A 645 1.51 10.44 23.85
C ASP A 645 1.67 11.04 22.43
N PHE A 646 2.07 10.24 21.45
CA PHE A 646 2.11 10.63 20.03
C PHE A 646 0.70 10.71 19.42
N TYR A 647 -0.24 9.89 19.91
CA TYR A 647 -1.54 9.72 19.28
C TYR A 647 -2.59 10.64 19.92
N SER A 648 -3.31 11.36 19.07
CA SER A 648 -4.53 12.07 19.47
C SER A 648 -5.63 11.08 19.90
N ASN A 649 -6.64 11.56 20.62
CA ASN A 649 -7.78 10.70 20.97
C ASN A 649 -8.59 10.34 19.71
N LEU A 650 -9.06 9.09 19.63
CA LEU A 650 -9.87 8.60 18.51
C LEU A 650 -11.12 9.46 18.27
N SER A 651 -11.83 9.88 19.32
CA SER A 651 -13.03 10.70 19.17
C SER A 651 -12.74 12.08 18.58
N GLU A 652 -11.58 12.65 18.93
CA GLU A 652 -11.14 13.97 18.40
C GLU A 652 -10.77 13.86 16.92
N VAL A 653 -10.00 12.84 16.55
CA VAL A 653 -9.58 12.59 15.16
C VAL A 653 -10.80 12.33 14.28
N GLN A 654 -11.72 11.51 14.75
CA GLN A 654 -12.97 11.23 14.07
C GLN A 654 -13.79 12.50 13.88
N ALA A 655 -13.99 13.29 14.95
CA ALA A 655 -14.72 14.55 14.87
C ALA A 655 -14.07 15.49 13.86
N GLN A 656 -12.74 15.63 13.85
CA GLN A 656 -12.02 16.48 12.90
C GLN A 656 -12.17 16.01 11.45
N ILE A 657 -12.14 14.70 11.19
CA ILE A 657 -12.18 14.16 9.82
C ILE A 657 -13.61 14.15 9.25
N LEU A 658 -14.60 13.89 10.10
CA LEU A 658 -16.00 13.68 9.73
C LEU A 658 -16.90 14.91 9.96
N SER A 659 -16.40 15.95 10.64
CA SER A 659 -17.07 17.26 10.69
C SER A 659 -16.92 18.02 9.36
N ASP A 660 -17.85 18.96 9.14
CA ASP A 660 -18.01 19.74 7.91
C ASP A 660 -16.79 20.61 7.56
#